data_AF-A0A812IDR0-F1
#
_entry.id   AF-A0A812IDR0-F1
#
_cell.length_a   1.000
_cell.length_b   1.000
_cell.length_c   1.000
_cell.angle_alpha   90.00
_cell.angle_beta   90.00
_cell.angle_gamma   90.00
#
_symmetry.space_group_name_H-M   'P 1'
#
loop_
_entity.id
_entity.type
_entity.pdbx_description
1 polymer ?
#
loop_
_entity_poly.entity_id
_entity_poly.type
_entity_poly.pdbx_seq_one_letter_code
_entity_poly.pdbx_strand_id
1 'polypeptide(L)'
;MLAWCIVALVPLTPSSGATVAEECSSAKADAVTSALLQLEHVRDGPCKPWCSNHPIPQSCTWNNCKGCSACVTTTTTTTTTTTIPSPFGYTYVGTGYCHVQPGGYIGGWYKPDAVDLDTCARKCSSELNCKYFSLWVDHTCARYSDDPGNCTTRWEPSNYITYVRAPGRSYVPGEPGAVWMPEHQKDIRAKLIRVFQEPDGVCREGNIQVPGERWSGLPTMAKFLRLAFHDCMKYADGTGGCDGCLEWTGVGERFSRDQHGKAQLNASDDGHNNGLQPTVEILEKIYTDPTFPQKAPALPRSPKDSGISRADLWAFAGMVAVEHGILLNNLACQKLDLDDTAGILSQCHPRVGEPDCEVAAPRPFTFASGRKDCIPDPTVDRPYKTFKKELHPDPNANASVTLNYFKRDFGFNARETVAILGAHTLGRVHNTISLFQYTWKTRSAMLFNNGYFRNLASKEDWYYPTGSFPDGKNIRSTTCRGFGNSSGQRPPARWKPHAFVHLTNGGPVQWLQEKKACPCFDTGFTRPEEGCCSDDIFSCKAGCEQYRIVVGMDETMLSSDMSLYRDFSTNEGIPGGCPGLDGYSTESILSDWRLRTPRVPPGDVHGDSWDSSYCPFTTIADPPGSTPMYQVVEEYADSNEKFFSDFFPVLEKMLKNGYSTEDLQETPMASHACPYQDPHDWHRYYSCF
;
A
#
# COMPACT_ATOMS: atom_id res chain seq x y z
N MET A 1 -12.03 32.15 -43.72
CA MET A 1 -13.23 32.99 -43.53
C MET A 1 -13.14 33.53 -42.09
N LEU A 2 -12.47 34.68 -41.90
CA LEU A 2 -13.06 36.00 -41.53
C LEU A 2 -13.77 35.94 -40.15
N ALA A 3 -13.13 36.24 -39.01
CA ALA A 3 -12.60 37.53 -38.51
C ALA A 3 -13.65 38.66 -38.46
N TRP A 4 -14.05 39.08 -37.25
CA TRP A 4 -14.62 40.41 -36.99
C TRP A 4 -14.07 40.99 -35.68
N CYS A 5 -13.37 42.12 -35.82
CA CYS A 5 -12.95 43.10 -34.83
C CYS A 5 -13.40 44.47 -35.38
N ILE A 6 -14.08 45.31 -34.60
CA ILE A 6 -14.27 46.77 -34.76
C ILE A 6 -14.52 47.28 -33.32
N VAL A 7 -13.72 48.10 -32.60
CA VAL A 7 -13.01 49.40 -32.80
C VAL A 7 -13.91 50.65 -32.82
N ALA A 8 -13.77 51.49 -31.77
CA ALA A 8 -13.69 52.97 -31.78
C ALA A 8 -13.46 53.45 -30.31
N LEU A 9 -12.30 53.98 -29.87
CA LEU A 9 -11.61 55.29 -30.08
C LEU A 9 -12.39 56.56 -29.63
N VAL A 10 -12.10 57.06 -28.40
CA VAL A 10 -11.35 58.32 -27.99
C VAL A 10 -11.71 59.62 -28.76
N PRO A 11 -11.76 60.90 -28.25
CA PRO A 11 -10.72 61.63 -27.44
C PRO A 11 -11.05 62.84 -26.46
N LEU A 12 -10.04 63.19 -25.61
CA LEU A 12 -9.45 64.53 -25.21
C LEU A 12 -10.30 65.58 -24.42
N THR A 13 -9.87 66.46 -23.47
CA THR A 13 -8.62 66.95 -22.80
C THR A 13 -9.01 67.86 -21.54
N PRO A 14 -8.26 68.89 -21.01
CA PRO A 14 -7.45 68.81 -19.77
C PRO A 14 -7.64 69.98 -18.73
N SER A 15 -6.83 69.96 -17.64
CA SER A 15 -6.13 71.10 -16.98
C SER A 15 -6.50 71.59 -15.55
N SER A 16 -5.44 72.06 -14.87
CA SER A 16 -5.28 72.79 -13.56
C SER A 16 -5.36 71.92 -12.29
N GLY A 17 -4.48 71.98 -11.28
CA GLY A 17 -3.35 72.86 -10.96
C GLY A 17 -3.63 73.68 -9.68
N ALA A 18 -3.19 73.22 -8.49
CA ALA A 18 -2.82 74.05 -7.33
C ALA A 18 -2.38 73.21 -6.11
N THR A 19 -1.26 73.63 -5.52
CA THR A 19 -0.63 73.24 -4.25
C THR A 19 -1.32 73.87 -3.03
N VAL A 20 -1.42 73.16 -1.89
CA VAL A 20 -1.20 73.72 -0.53
C VAL A 20 -0.76 72.58 0.42
N ALA A 21 0.23 72.88 1.26
CA ALA A 21 0.84 72.05 2.30
C ALA A 21 0.17 72.27 3.68
N GLU A 22 0.83 71.78 4.74
CA GLU A 22 0.49 71.80 6.19
C GLU A 22 -0.27 70.55 6.67
N GLU A 23 0.05 69.88 7.78
CA GLU A 23 1.05 69.97 8.87
C GLU A 23 1.01 68.57 9.54
N CYS A 24 2.07 68.01 10.11
CA CYS A 24 2.49 68.27 11.48
C CYS A 24 3.91 67.74 11.71
N SER A 25 4.72 68.58 12.36
CA SER A 25 6.04 68.30 12.89
C SER A 25 5.96 67.99 14.39
N SER A 26 6.78 67.05 14.86
CA SER A 26 7.42 66.98 16.19
C SER A 26 8.19 65.65 16.25
N ALA A 27 9.42 65.50 16.71
CA ALA A 27 10.39 66.42 17.28
C ALA A 27 11.80 65.82 17.09
N LYS A 28 12.79 66.69 17.32
CA LYS A 28 14.23 66.59 17.09
C LYS A 28 14.93 65.38 17.72
N ALA A 29 15.95 64.94 16.99
CA ALA A 29 17.08 64.16 17.49
C ALA A 29 18.01 65.02 18.37
N ASP A 30 18.57 64.40 19.41
CA ASP A 30 19.83 64.79 20.01
C ASP A 30 20.88 63.71 19.74
N ALA A 31 22.11 64.16 19.57
CA ALA A 31 23.17 63.46 18.87
C ALA A 31 24.37 63.12 19.77
N VAL A 32 25.15 62.12 19.33
CA VAL A 32 26.59 61.89 19.58
C VAL A 32 26.92 61.27 20.97
N THR A 33 27.60 60.13 21.12
CA THR A 33 28.97 59.86 20.65
C THR A 33 29.36 58.36 20.77
N SER A 34 30.11 57.89 19.78
CA SER A 34 31.23 56.91 19.85
C SER A 34 30.98 55.45 20.23
N ALA A 35 30.96 54.57 19.22
CA ALA A 35 32.04 53.62 18.96
C ALA A 35 31.80 52.88 17.62
N LEU A 36 32.89 52.45 16.98
CA LEU A 36 32.97 51.56 15.80
C LEU A 36 32.97 52.26 14.42
N LEU A 37 34.05 52.99 14.19
CA LEU A 37 34.75 52.95 12.91
C LEU A 37 35.38 51.55 12.73
N GLN A 38 35.35 51.06 11.48
CA GLN A 38 35.99 49.86 10.93
C GLN A 38 35.23 48.54 11.10
N LEU A 39 34.39 48.24 10.11
CA LEU A 39 34.47 47.05 9.24
C LEU A 39 33.08 46.86 8.61
N GLU A 40 32.92 47.18 7.33
CA GLU A 40 32.00 46.46 6.45
C GLU A 40 32.19 46.92 4.99
N HIS A 41 33.08 46.20 4.30
CA HIS A 41 32.93 45.98 2.87
C HIS A 41 32.51 44.52 2.68
N VAL A 42 31.48 44.35 1.86
CA VAL A 42 31.05 43.15 1.12
C VAL A 42 30.06 42.20 1.82
N ARG A 43 28.77 42.32 1.47
CA ARG A 43 27.85 41.18 1.28
C ARG A 43 27.44 41.10 -0.19
N ASP A 44 28.08 40.19 -0.92
CA ASP A 44 27.85 39.81 -2.31
C ASP A 44 26.63 38.86 -2.46
N GLY A 45 25.40 39.36 -2.34
CA GLY A 45 24.21 38.50 -2.39
C GLY A 45 23.49 38.45 -3.75
N PRO A 46 23.05 39.59 -4.32
CA PRO A 46 22.07 39.54 -5.43
C PRO A 46 22.56 40.04 -6.80
N CYS A 47 23.59 40.90 -6.86
CA CYS A 47 23.95 41.58 -8.11
C CYS A 47 25.11 40.94 -8.89
N LYS A 48 25.76 39.93 -8.29
CA LYS A 48 26.93 39.25 -8.83
C LYS A 48 26.67 38.62 -10.21
N PRO A 49 25.55 37.90 -10.47
CA PRO A 49 25.31 37.27 -11.76
C PRO A 49 25.09 38.26 -12.92
N TRP A 50 24.44 39.41 -12.66
CA TRP A 50 24.22 40.43 -13.68
C TRP A 50 25.53 41.10 -14.11
N CYS A 51 26.40 41.42 -13.15
CA CYS A 51 27.71 42.00 -13.40
C CYS A 51 28.66 41.04 -14.13
N SER A 52 28.57 39.73 -13.87
CA SER A 52 29.38 38.73 -14.58
C SER A 52 29.06 38.62 -16.07
N ASN A 53 27.85 39.03 -16.49
CA ASN A 53 27.40 38.93 -17.88
C ASN A 53 27.55 40.24 -18.68
N HIS A 54 28.08 41.33 -18.08
CA HIS A 54 28.28 42.61 -18.77
C HIS A 54 29.77 43.01 -18.79
N PRO A 55 30.34 43.34 -19.96
CA PRO A 55 31.80 43.46 -20.13
C PRO A 55 32.42 44.78 -19.63
N ILE A 56 31.66 45.70 -19.01
CA ILE A 56 32.17 47.02 -18.60
C ILE A 56 31.92 47.28 -17.09
N PRO A 57 32.97 47.50 -16.27
CA PRO A 57 32.84 47.68 -14.82
C PRO A 57 32.01 48.90 -14.40
N GLN A 58 32.01 49.96 -15.20
CA GLN A 58 31.34 51.24 -14.86
C GLN A 58 29.80 51.19 -14.97
N SER A 59 29.23 50.14 -15.57
CA SER A 59 27.78 49.91 -15.62
C SER A 59 27.23 49.11 -14.43
N CYS A 60 28.09 48.59 -13.56
CA CYS A 60 27.73 47.82 -12.37
C CYS A 60 27.35 48.74 -11.20
N THR A 61 26.13 49.28 -11.25
CA THR A 61 25.52 49.96 -10.11
C THR A 61 24.27 49.20 -9.66
N TRP A 62 23.97 49.24 -8.36
CA TRP A 62 22.76 48.62 -7.80
C TRP A 62 21.47 49.10 -8.49
N ASN A 63 21.45 50.35 -8.95
CA ASN A 63 20.32 50.94 -9.67
C ASN A 63 20.09 50.31 -11.05
N ASN A 64 21.14 49.90 -11.76
CA ASN A 64 21.02 49.18 -13.04
C ASN A 64 20.60 47.71 -12.86
N CYS A 65 20.89 47.14 -11.69
CA CYS A 65 20.59 45.77 -11.31
C CYS A 65 19.09 45.49 -11.13
N LYS A 66 18.33 46.48 -10.63
CA LYS A 66 16.91 46.34 -10.26
C LYS A 66 15.95 46.07 -11.42
N GLY A 67 16.39 46.19 -12.68
CA GLY A 67 15.55 45.99 -13.87
C GLY A 67 15.68 44.63 -14.56
N CYS A 68 16.52 43.71 -14.07
CA CYS A 68 16.74 42.41 -14.69
C CYS A 68 15.70 41.36 -14.26
N SER A 69 15.26 40.50 -15.17
CA SER A 69 14.31 39.40 -14.92
C SER A 69 14.71 38.45 -13.79
N ALA A 70 16.01 38.35 -13.45
CA ALA A 70 16.51 37.58 -12.31
C ALA A 70 16.26 38.23 -10.94
N CYS A 71 16.05 39.55 -10.88
CA CYS A 71 15.71 40.28 -9.64
C CYS A 71 14.20 40.54 -9.50
N VAL A 72 13.41 40.31 -10.54
CA VAL A 72 11.96 40.66 -10.58
C VAL A 72 11.06 39.47 -10.22
N THR A 73 11.60 38.28 -9.97
CA THR A 73 10.81 37.13 -9.52
C THR A 73 10.51 37.18 -8.02
N THR A 74 9.21 37.33 -7.72
CA THR A 74 8.53 37.08 -6.43
C THR A 74 8.91 37.97 -5.26
N THR A 75 8.33 39.19 -5.24
CA THR A 75 7.97 39.83 -3.97
C THR A 75 6.68 39.17 -3.46
N THR A 76 6.81 37.97 -2.88
CA THR A 76 5.82 37.51 -1.92
C THR A 76 6.13 38.25 -0.64
N THR A 77 5.24 39.13 -0.20
CA THR A 77 5.34 39.81 1.08
C THR A 77 5.22 38.76 2.18
N THR A 78 6.34 38.18 2.58
CA THR A 78 6.43 37.39 3.81
C THR A 78 6.42 38.38 4.96
N THR A 79 5.25 38.59 5.54
CA THR A 79 5.15 39.08 6.91
C THR A 79 5.80 38.02 7.79
N THR A 80 7.08 38.17 8.13
CA THR A 80 7.78 37.29 9.07
C THR A 80 7.20 37.55 10.46
N THR A 81 6.05 36.93 10.73
CA THR A 81 5.64 36.63 12.09
C THR A 81 6.58 35.51 12.53
N THR A 82 7.43 35.77 13.52
CA THR A 82 8.28 34.74 14.13
C THR A 82 7.38 33.70 14.80
N THR A 83 6.87 32.72 14.04
CA THR A 83 6.06 31.63 14.58
C THR A 83 7.00 30.67 15.31
N ILE A 84 6.86 30.57 16.63
CA ILE A 84 7.55 29.55 17.41
C ILE A 84 7.09 28.17 16.92
N PRO A 85 8.02 27.26 16.56
CA PRO A 85 7.66 25.95 16.02
C PRO A 85 6.79 25.20 17.03
N SER A 86 5.66 24.65 16.58
CA SER A 86 4.79 23.82 17.39
C SER A 86 4.84 22.39 16.86
N PRO A 87 4.96 21.37 17.73
CA PRO A 87 4.91 19.99 17.26
C PRO A 87 3.49 19.64 16.85
N PHE A 88 3.39 18.59 16.03
CA PHE A 88 2.11 18.14 15.52
C PHE A 88 1.09 17.88 16.64
N GLY A 89 -0.13 18.37 16.44
CA GLY A 89 -1.22 18.23 17.40
C GLY A 89 -1.17 19.19 18.58
N TYR A 90 -0.16 20.06 18.67
CA TYR A 90 0.01 21.04 19.75
C TYR A 90 0.10 22.47 19.22
N THR A 91 -0.12 23.43 20.12
CA THR A 91 -0.01 24.87 19.86
C THR A 91 0.85 25.50 20.93
N TYR A 92 1.78 26.37 20.52
CA TYR A 92 2.57 27.18 21.44
C TYR A 92 1.67 28.08 22.31
N VAL A 93 1.92 28.06 23.62
CA VAL A 93 1.14 28.83 24.62
C VAL A 93 1.96 29.97 25.22
N GLY A 94 3.26 29.77 25.41
CA GLY A 94 4.12 30.73 26.09
C GLY A 94 5.39 30.13 26.65
N THR A 95 6.25 30.96 27.23
CA THR A 95 7.40 30.49 28.02
C THR A 95 7.03 30.24 29.48
N GLY A 96 7.87 29.48 30.17
CA GLY A 96 7.68 29.04 31.57
C GLY A 96 6.89 27.74 31.66
N TYR A 97 6.98 27.04 32.79
CA TYR A 97 6.25 25.79 33.02
C TYR A 97 4.91 26.01 33.72
N CYS A 98 3.94 25.13 33.49
CA CYS A 98 2.59 25.29 34.03
C CYS A 98 2.55 25.25 35.56
N HIS A 99 1.93 26.25 36.18
CA HIS A 99 1.55 26.20 37.58
C HIS A 99 0.18 25.52 37.71
N VAL A 100 0.16 24.30 38.27
CA VAL A 100 -1.04 23.46 38.42
C VAL A 100 -1.30 23.14 39.89
N GLN A 101 -2.56 22.87 40.25
CA GLN A 101 -2.94 22.38 41.57
C GLN A 101 -2.36 20.97 41.82
N PRO A 102 -2.32 20.50 43.09
CA PRO A 102 -1.92 19.14 43.42
C PRO A 102 -2.74 18.11 42.63
N GLY A 103 -2.07 17.30 41.81
CA GLY A 103 -2.69 16.31 40.93
C GLY A 103 -2.71 16.67 39.44
N GLY A 104 -2.43 17.93 39.08
CA GLY A 104 -2.33 18.36 37.68
C GLY A 104 -0.99 18.08 37.00
N TYR A 105 0.06 17.74 37.77
CA TYR A 105 1.38 17.38 37.25
C TYR A 105 1.49 15.88 37.03
N ILE A 106 1.84 15.46 35.83
CA ILE A 106 1.93 14.05 35.43
C ILE A 106 3.35 13.52 35.63
N GLY A 107 4.36 14.25 35.15
CA GLY A 107 5.76 13.83 35.21
C GLY A 107 6.65 14.66 34.28
N GLY A 108 7.97 14.41 34.26
CA GLY A 108 8.86 15.07 33.31
C GLY A 108 10.37 14.97 33.51
N TRP A 109 10.81 14.37 34.61
CA TRP A 109 12.23 14.28 34.98
C TRP A 109 13.03 13.18 34.27
N TYR A 110 12.41 12.43 33.35
CA TYR A 110 13.11 11.43 32.54
C TYR A 110 13.78 12.13 31.35
N LYS A 111 15.08 12.41 31.45
CA LYS A 111 15.85 13.15 30.42
C LYS A 111 15.63 12.69 28.98
N PRO A 112 15.54 11.37 28.68
CA PRO A 112 15.27 10.93 27.32
C PRO A 112 13.94 11.41 26.73
N ASP A 113 12.95 11.80 27.54
CA ASP A 113 11.70 12.41 27.06
C ASP A 113 11.90 13.88 26.62
N ALA A 114 13.05 14.50 26.93
CA ALA A 114 13.31 15.93 26.77
C ALA A 114 14.38 16.24 25.72
N VAL A 115 14.82 15.27 24.92
CA VAL A 115 15.89 15.43 23.92
C VAL A 115 15.52 16.39 22.79
N ASP A 116 14.23 16.47 22.45
CA ASP A 116 13.70 17.40 21.46
C ASP A 116 12.19 17.63 21.65
N LEU A 117 11.64 18.55 20.86
CA LEU A 117 10.25 18.97 20.92
C LEU A 117 9.28 17.83 20.57
N ASP A 118 9.58 17.05 19.54
CA ASP A 118 8.70 15.99 19.05
C ASP A 118 8.70 14.79 20.01
N THR A 119 9.83 14.50 20.65
CA THR A 119 9.97 13.45 21.67
C THR A 119 9.12 13.78 22.90
N CYS A 120 9.19 15.02 23.38
CA CYS A 120 8.36 15.46 24.49
C CYS A 120 6.86 15.48 24.14
N ALA A 121 6.52 15.96 22.94
CA ALA A 121 5.15 15.94 22.43
C ALA A 121 4.59 14.52 22.28
N ARG A 122 5.38 13.57 21.76
CA ARG A 122 5.01 12.14 21.68
C ARG A 122 4.79 11.54 23.06
N LYS A 123 5.64 11.90 24.02
CA LYS A 123 5.47 11.44 25.39
C LYS A 123 4.16 11.95 26.01
N CYS A 124 3.86 13.24 25.87
CA CYS A 124 2.57 13.78 26.28
C CYS A 124 1.41 13.10 25.53
N SER A 125 1.57 12.80 24.25
CA SER A 125 0.55 12.12 23.44
C SER A 125 0.27 10.67 23.89
N SER A 126 1.27 9.99 24.45
CA SER A 126 1.10 8.66 25.05
C SER A 126 0.34 8.66 26.39
N GLU A 127 0.20 9.82 27.02
CA GLU A 127 -0.46 9.99 28.31
C GLU A 127 -1.88 10.54 28.08
N LEU A 128 -2.90 9.70 28.31
CA LEU A 128 -4.31 10.02 28.03
C LEU A 128 -4.76 11.35 28.66
N ASN A 129 -4.27 11.66 29.86
CA ASN A 129 -4.62 12.86 30.60
C ASN A 129 -3.70 14.06 30.32
N CYS A 130 -2.64 13.94 29.49
CA CYS A 130 -1.73 15.06 29.22
C CYS A 130 -2.34 16.08 28.25
N LYS A 131 -2.61 17.28 28.74
CA LYS A 131 -3.14 18.41 27.95
C LYS A 131 -2.08 19.45 27.62
N TYR A 132 -1.10 19.63 28.51
CA TYR A 132 0.00 20.58 28.31
C TYR A 132 1.34 19.88 28.54
N PHE A 133 2.37 20.37 27.85
CA PHE A 133 3.75 20.07 28.24
C PHE A 133 4.62 21.31 28.16
N SER A 134 5.64 21.34 29.02
CA SER A 134 6.65 22.38 29.11
C SER A 134 8.02 21.75 28.91
N LEU A 135 8.68 22.10 27.80
CA LEU A 135 9.97 21.54 27.43
C LEU A 135 11.11 22.47 27.83
N TRP A 136 12.09 21.89 28.51
CA TRP A 136 13.46 22.39 28.57
C TRP A 136 14.37 21.32 27.96
N VAL A 137 14.87 21.59 26.75
CA VAL A 137 15.66 20.65 25.95
C VAL A 137 16.82 20.09 26.77
N ASP A 138 17.02 18.78 26.71
CA ASP A 138 18.01 17.98 27.44
C ASP A 138 17.87 17.96 28.97
N HIS A 139 16.81 18.56 29.52
CA HIS A 139 16.62 18.69 30.97
C HIS A 139 15.31 18.07 31.45
N THR A 140 14.17 18.53 30.94
CA THR A 140 12.86 18.08 31.43
C THR A 140 11.76 18.28 30.38
N CYS A 141 10.86 17.30 30.34
CA CYS A 141 9.64 17.32 29.56
C CYS A 141 8.46 17.28 30.55
N ALA A 142 8.17 18.41 31.19
CA ALA A 142 7.15 18.49 32.21
C ALA A 142 5.75 18.41 31.59
N ARG A 143 4.90 17.49 32.03
CA ARG A 143 3.61 17.16 31.43
C ARG A 143 2.50 17.36 32.45
N TYR A 144 1.37 17.86 31.99
CA TYR A 144 0.28 18.34 32.85
C TYR A 144 -1.08 17.93 32.33
N SER A 145 -2.00 17.61 33.24
CA SER A 145 -3.40 17.34 32.91
C SER A 145 -4.27 18.59 32.86
N ASP A 146 -5.55 18.40 32.53
CA ASP A 146 -6.54 19.46 32.60
C ASP A 146 -6.89 19.75 34.06
N ASP A 147 -6.76 21.01 34.50
CA ASP A 147 -6.92 21.48 35.89
C ASP A 147 -7.55 22.90 35.84
N PRO A 148 -8.27 23.40 36.88
CA PRO A 148 -8.95 24.69 36.80
C PRO A 148 -7.91 25.82 36.82
N GLY A 149 -7.45 26.17 35.62
CA GLY A 149 -6.37 27.12 35.38
C GLY A 149 -5.81 27.06 33.97
N ASN A 150 -6.03 26.00 33.16
CA ASN A 150 -5.65 25.94 31.73
C ASN A 150 -4.20 26.40 31.43
N CYS A 151 -3.26 26.19 32.36
CA CYS A 151 -1.88 26.69 32.29
C CYS A 151 -1.78 28.22 32.00
N THR A 152 -2.73 29.02 32.50
CA THR A 152 -2.70 30.49 32.36
C THR A 152 -1.54 31.12 33.11
N THR A 153 -1.13 30.53 34.23
CA THR A 153 0.01 30.96 35.05
C THR A 153 1.21 30.06 34.77
N ARG A 154 2.34 30.65 34.37
CA ARG A 154 3.59 29.93 34.06
C ARG A 154 4.77 30.50 34.85
N TRP A 155 5.60 29.63 35.43
CA TRP A 155 6.75 29.98 36.26
C TRP A 155 8.07 29.75 35.52
N GLU A 156 9.12 30.46 35.93
CA GLU A 156 10.50 30.35 35.37
C GLU A 156 10.58 30.45 33.83
N PRO A 157 10.24 31.62 33.25
CA PRO A 157 10.06 31.78 31.80
C PRO A 157 11.34 31.71 30.96
N SER A 158 12.53 31.57 31.56
CA SER A 158 13.80 31.65 30.82
C SER A 158 14.16 30.36 30.08
N ASN A 159 13.75 29.19 30.59
CA ASN A 159 14.26 27.88 30.09
C ASN A 159 13.16 26.96 29.53
N TYR A 160 11.90 27.23 29.84
CA TYR A 160 10.77 26.38 29.46
C TYR A 160 9.95 26.98 28.32
N ILE A 161 9.56 26.12 27.38
CA ILE A 161 8.61 26.45 26.32
C ILE A 161 7.38 25.55 26.47
N THR A 162 6.21 26.15 26.64
CA THR A 162 4.96 25.44 26.91
C THR A 162 4.05 25.38 25.70
N TYR A 163 3.47 24.19 25.51
CA TYR A 163 2.53 23.85 24.47
C TYR A 163 1.26 23.25 25.05
N VAL A 164 0.14 23.47 24.38
CA VAL A 164 -1.16 22.86 24.67
C VAL A 164 -1.56 21.95 23.53
N ARG A 165 -2.19 20.82 23.84
CA ARG A 165 -2.81 19.97 22.83
C ARG A 165 -3.90 20.78 22.13
N ALA A 166 -3.76 21.01 20.82
CA ALA A 166 -4.70 21.86 20.09
C ALA A 166 -6.12 21.24 20.08
N PRO A 167 -7.17 22.06 19.97
CA PRO A 167 -8.55 21.55 19.91
C PRO A 167 -8.73 20.66 18.68
N GLY A 168 -9.33 19.48 18.88
CA GLY A 168 -9.72 18.53 17.83
C GLY A 168 -10.85 19.06 16.96
N ARG A 169 -10.86 18.64 15.69
CA ARG A 169 -12.07 18.67 14.87
C ARG A 169 -12.39 17.22 14.55
N SER A 170 -13.28 16.62 15.33
CA SER A 170 -13.73 15.27 15.04
C SER A 170 -14.38 15.21 13.67
N TYR A 171 -13.95 14.23 12.89
CA TYR A 171 -14.47 13.95 11.57
C TYR A 171 -15.97 13.62 11.62
N VAL A 172 -16.70 14.09 10.61
CA VAL A 172 -18.14 13.88 10.45
C VAL A 172 -18.36 13.11 9.13
N PRO A 173 -18.99 11.92 9.16
CA PRO A 173 -19.27 11.15 7.94
C PRO A 173 -20.04 11.96 6.90
N GLY A 174 -19.72 11.77 5.62
CA GLY A 174 -20.24 12.54 4.49
C GLY A 174 -19.47 13.84 4.20
N GLU A 175 -18.67 14.34 5.14
CA GLU A 175 -17.83 15.53 4.92
C GLU A 175 -16.45 15.14 4.36
N PRO A 176 -15.77 16.03 3.60
CA PRO A 176 -14.40 15.77 3.16
C PRO A 176 -13.44 15.55 4.34
N GLY A 177 -12.58 14.54 4.22
CA GLY A 177 -11.48 14.32 5.14
C GLY A 177 -10.50 15.50 5.19
N ALA A 178 -9.80 15.66 6.30
CA ALA A 178 -8.76 16.66 6.46
C ALA A 178 -7.51 16.31 5.64
N VAL A 179 -6.76 17.34 5.27
CA VAL A 179 -5.44 17.20 4.62
C VAL A 179 -4.47 16.54 5.58
N TRP A 180 -3.68 15.59 5.07
CA TRP A 180 -2.68 14.89 5.87
C TRP A 180 -1.35 15.65 5.88
N MET A 181 -0.84 15.95 7.07
CA MET A 181 0.52 16.45 7.23
C MET A 181 1.54 15.31 7.06
N PRO A 182 2.78 15.59 6.61
CA PRO A 182 3.81 14.56 6.42
C PRO A 182 4.07 13.70 7.66
N GLU A 183 4.00 14.29 8.85
CA GLU A 183 4.17 13.59 10.11
C GLU A 183 3.00 12.64 10.45
N HIS A 184 1.75 12.96 10.08
CA HIS A 184 0.64 12.02 10.17
C HIS A 184 0.94 10.74 9.40
N GLN A 185 1.44 10.91 8.17
CA GLN A 185 1.75 9.80 7.29
C GLN A 185 2.84 8.92 7.90
N LYS A 186 3.88 9.50 8.51
CA LYS A 186 4.96 8.74 9.17
C LYS A 186 4.46 7.96 10.39
N ASP A 187 3.73 8.60 11.29
CA ASP A 187 3.25 7.93 12.52
C ASP A 187 2.22 6.84 12.21
N ILE A 188 1.28 7.10 11.30
CA ILE A 188 0.28 6.11 10.87
C ILE A 188 0.97 4.97 10.09
N ARG A 189 1.96 5.26 9.24
CA ARG A 189 2.77 4.23 8.57
C ARG A 189 3.46 3.31 9.58
N ALA A 190 4.04 3.85 10.65
CA ALA A 190 4.65 3.05 11.71
C ALA A 190 3.62 2.14 12.42
N LYS A 191 2.42 2.65 12.71
CA LYS A 191 1.31 1.84 13.25
C LYS A 191 0.90 0.72 12.29
N LEU A 192 0.83 0.98 10.99
CA LEU A 192 0.48 -0.04 9.98
C LEU A 192 1.54 -1.13 9.86
N ILE A 193 2.83 -0.76 9.80
CA ILE A 193 3.94 -1.72 9.74
C ILE A 193 3.95 -2.62 10.99
N ARG A 194 3.66 -2.05 12.16
CA ARG A 194 3.45 -2.81 13.41
C ARG A 194 2.39 -3.90 13.23
N VAL A 195 1.26 -3.60 12.57
CA VAL A 195 0.22 -4.60 12.26
C VAL A 195 0.72 -5.63 11.26
N PHE A 196 1.44 -5.21 10.22
CA PHE A 196 1.88 -6.13 9.17
C PHE A 196 2.84 -7.20 9.70
N GLN A 197 3.70 -6.83 10.66
CA GLN A 197 4.70 -7.74 11.21
C GLN A 197 4.18 -8.62 12.35
N GLU A 198 3.24 -8.15 13.17
CA GLU A 198 2.64 -8.98 14.22
C GLU A 198 1.11 -8.85 14.28
N PRO A 199 0.42 -9.23 13.20
CA PRO A 199 -1.02 -9.04 13.09
C PRO A 199 -1.77 -9.74 14.23
N ASP A 200 -1.26 -10.88 14.68
CA ASP A 200 -1.85 -11.66 15.76
C ASP A 200 -1.68 -11.01 17.15
N GLY A 201 -0.50 -10.44 17.41
CA GLY A 201 -0.24 -9.70 18.64
C GLY A 201 -1.15 -8.48 18.74
N VAL A 202 -1.28 -7.74 17.64
CA VAL A 202 -2.12 -6.54 17.56
C VAL A 202 -3.61 -6.89 17.68
N CYS A 203 -4.10 -7.98 17.08
CA CYS A 203 -5.49 -8.42 17.28
C CYS A 203 -5.79 -8.72 18.76
N ARG A 204 -4.87 -9.42 19.47
CA ARG A 204 -5.03 -9.69 20.91
C ARG A 204 -5.07 -8.43 21.74
N GLU A 205 -4.14 -7.50 21.48
CA GLU A 205 -4.09 -6.19 22.13
C GLU A 205 -5.39 -5.41 21.89
N GLY A 206 -5.91 -5.46 20.67
CA GLY A 206 -7.14 -4.79 20.27
C GLY A 206 -8.43 -5.40 20.82
N ASN A 207 -8.37 -6.62 21.36
CA ASN A 207 -9.50 -7.51 21.64
C ASN A 207 -10.37 -7.77 20.38
N ILE A 208 -9.71 -7.94 19.24
CA ILE A 208 -10.34 -8.14 17.92
C ILE A 208 -10.52 -9.64 17.68
N GLN A 209 -11.75 -10.04 17.38
CA GLN A 209 -12.06 -11.43 17.09
C GLN A 209 -11.59 -11.79 15.69
N VAL A 210 -10.99 -12.98 15.56
CA VAL A 210 -10.54 -13.51 14.26
C VAL A 210 -11.41 -14.72 13.94
N PRO A 211 -12.45 -14.58 13.08
CA PRO A 211 -13.37 -15.68 12.82
C PRO A 211 -12.67 -16.82 12.07
N GLY A 212 -13.02 -18.06 12.44
CA GLY A 212 -12.50 -19.28 11.82
C GLY A 212 -11.05 -19.56 12.13
N GLU A 213 -10.33 -20.08 11.14
CA GLU A 213 -8.92 -20.43 11.28
C GLU A 213 -8.05 -19.18 11.37
N ARG A 214 -7.34 -19.05 12.51
CA ARG A 214 -6.53 -17.87 12.85
C ARG A 214 -5.58 -17.46 11.72
N TRP A 215 -4.81 -18.40 11.18
CA TRP A 215 -3.82 -18.12 10.11
C TRP A 215 -4.44 -17.50 8.84
N SER A 216 -5.68 -17.87 8.48
CA SER A 216 -6.41 -17.32 7.33
C SER A 216 -7.13 -16.01 7.66
N GLY A 217 -7.52 -15.84 8.92
CA GLY A 217 -8.32 -14.71 9.39
C GLY A 217 -7.52 -13.46 9.73
N LEU A 218 -6.22 -13.58 10.04
CA LEU A 218 -5.39 -12.45 10.46
C LEU A 218 -5.32 -11.30 9.43
N PRO A 219 -5.21 -10.04 9.89
CA PRO A 219 -5.10 -8.85 9.04
C PRO A 219 -3.67 -8.70 8.51
N THR A 220 -3.33 -9.48 7.49
CA THR A 220 -2.02 -9.41 6.83
C THR A 220 -1.92 -8.17 5.93
N MET A 221 -0.70 -7.72 5.63
CA MET A 221 -0.43 -6.63 4.68
C MET A 221 -1.22 -6.75 3.36
N ALA A 222 -1.28 -7.96 2.78
CA ALA A 222 -2.05 -8.21 1.57
C ALA A 222 -3.56 -7.92 1.74
N LYS A 223 -4.13 -8.12 2.94
CA LYS A 223 -5.52 -7.77 3.21
C LYS A 223 -5.76 -6.26 3.30
N PHE A 224 -4.75 -5.45 3.63
CA PHE A 224 -4.87 -3.99 3.57
C PHE A 224 -4.88 -3.50 2.12
N LEU A 225 -4.03 -4.05 1.26
CA LEU A 225 -4.10 -3.79 -0.18
C LEU A 225 -5.44 -4.26 -0.77
N ARG A 226 -5.90 -5.45 -0.39
CA ARG A 226 -7.25 -5.94 -0.76
C ARG A 226 -8.34 -4.99 -0.27
N LEU A 227 -8.33 -4.58 0.99
CA LEU A 227 -9.34 -3.66 1.53
C LEU A 227 -9.37 -2.35 0.74
N ALA A 228 -8.21 -1.83 0.34
CA ALA A 228 -8.14 -0.60 -0.45
C ALA A 228 -8.78 -0.74 -1.86
N PHE A 229 -8.74 -1.93 -2.49
CA PHE A 229 -9.54 -2.21 -3.69
C PHE A 229 -11.03 -2.32 -3.37
N HIS A 230 -11.36 -3.08 -2.31
CA HIS A 230 -12.75 -3.38 -1.97
C HIS A 230 -13.53 -2.14 -1.53
N ASP A 231 -12.92 -1.22 -0.77
CA ASP A 231 -13.49 0.09 -0.42
C ASP A 231 -13.82 0.93 -1.67
N CYS A 232 -13.08 0.73 -2.76
CA CYS A 232 -13.20 1.49 -3.99
C CYS A 232 -14.21 0.93 -4.99
N MET A 233 -14.97 -0.10 -4.62
CA MET A 233 -16.06 -0.63 -5.45
C MET A 233 -17.29 0.27 -5.34
N LYS A 234 -18.09 0.28 -6.41
CA LYS A 234 -19.37 1.00 -6.44
C LYS A 234 -20.50 0.10 -5.97
N TYR A 235 -21.48 0.71 -5.32
CA TYR A 235 -22.74 0.04 -5.03
C TYR A 235 -23.56 -0.11 -6.31
N ALA A 236 -24.53 -1.04 -6.30
CA ALA A 236 -25.43 -1.30 -7.42
C ALA A 236 -26.29 -0.08 -7.82
N ASP A 237 -26.47 0.88 -6.91
CA ASP A 237 -27.15 2.16 -7.18
C ASP A 237 -26.24 3.21 -7.86
N GLY A 238 -24.97 2.89 -8.09
CA GLY A 238 -23.95 3.75 -8.69
C GLY A 238 -23.26 4.71 -7.71
N THR A 239 -23.67 4.74 -6.44
CA THR A 239 -22.99 5.48 -5.37
C THR A 239 -21.78 4.69 -4.81
N GLY A 240 -21.09 5.25 -3.82
CA GLY A 240 -19.90 4.64 -3.23
C GLY A 240 -18.63 4.97 -4.02
N GLY A 241 -17.62 4.10 -3.91
CA GLY A 241 -16.28 4.36 -4.41
C GLY A 241 -15.43 5.08 -3.36
N CYS A 242 -14.55 4.31 -2.72
CA CYS A 242 -13.55 4.71 -1.73
C CYS A 242 -14.18 5.56 -0.62
N ASP A 243 -15.21 5.01 0.03
CA ASP A 243 -16.08 5.73 0.97
C ASP A 243 -15.95 5.23 2.42
N GLY A 244 -14.89 4.51 2.77
CA GLY A 244 -14.61 4.13 4.16
C GLY A 244 -15.68 3.24 4.78
N CYS A 245 -16.38 2.50 3.92
CA CYS A 245 -17.48 1.60 4.25
C CYS A 245 -17.38 0.33 3.42
N LEU A 246 -17.97 -0.75 3.93
CA LEU A 246 -17.85 -2.08 3.31
C LEU A 246 -19.19 -2.81 3.39
N GLU A 247 -19.65 -3.38 2.28
CA GLU A 247 -20.79 -4.29 2.27
C GLU A 247 -20.50 -5.45 3.23
N TRP A 248 -21.29 -5.54 4.29
CA TRP A 248 -21.03 -6.44 5.40
C TRP A 248 -21.74 -7.80 5.27
N THR A 249 -22.46 -8.03 4.17
CA THR A 249 -23.14 -9.30 3.92
C THR A 249 -22.11 -10.44 3.81
N GLY A 250 -22.33 -11.52 4.58
CA GLY A 250 -21.41 -12.68 4.65
C GLY A 250 -20.04 -12.40 5.32
N VAL A 251 -19.78 -11.18 5.79
CA VAL A 251 -18.49 -10.83 6.41
C VAL A 251 -18.37 -11.49 7.79
N GLY A 252 -17.36 -12.35 7.92
CA GLY A 252 -17.09 -13.10 9.15
C GLY A 252 -17.53 -14.57 9.07
N GLU A 253 -18.36 -14.92 8.09
CA GLU A 253 -18.77 -16.31 7.83
C GLU A 253 -17.58 -17.16 7.34
N ARG A 254 -17.64 -18.47 7.54
CA ARG A 254 -16.57 -19.39 7.13
C ARG A 254 -17.16 -20.64 6.52
N PHE A 255 -16.60 -21.04 5.39
CA PHE A 255 -16.93 -22.32 4.79
C PHE A 255 -16.31 -23.46 5.61
N SER A 256 -17.12 -24.47 5.94
CA SER A 256 -16.64 -25.63 6.67
C SER A 256 -15.79 -26.51 5.76
N ARG A 257 -14.60 -26.89 6.25
CA ARG A 257 -13.74 -27.87 5.56
C ARG A 257 -14.45 -29.19 5.31
N ASP A 258 -15.42 -29.54 6.16
CA ASP A 258 -16.19 -30.78 6.00
C ASP A 258 -17.05 -30.78 4.73
N GLN A 259 -17.34 -29.62 4.13
CA GLN A 259 -18.13 -29.51 2.90
C GLN A 259 -17.24 -29.48 1.64
N HIS A 260 -15.93 -29.27 1.80
CA HIS A 260 -15.01 -29.16 0.67
C HIS A 260 -14.90 -30.50 -0.08
N GLY A 261 -14.90 -30.42 -1.41
CA GLY A 261 -14.72 -31.58 -2.30
C GLY A 261 -15.94 -32.49 -2.41
N LYS A 262 -17.10 -32.07 -1.87
CA LYS A 262 -18.34 -32.87 -1.82
C LYS A 262 -19.45 -32.38 -2.77
N ALA A 263 -19.22 -31.33 -3.56
CA ALA A 263 -20.22 -30.70 -4.43
C ALA A 263 -21.52 -30.32 -3.69
N GLN A 264 -21.40 -29.71 -2.51
CA GLN A 264 -22.54 -29.41 -1.63
C GLN A 264 -22.83 -27.92 -1.48
N LEU A 265 -21.89 -27.06 -1.87
CA LEU A 265 -22.02 -25.62 -1.73
C LEU A 265 -22.60 -25.03 -3.02
N ASN A 266 -23.38 -23.96 -2.91
CA ASN A 266 -23.82 -23.20 -4.08
C ASN A 266 -22.87 -22.05 -4.33
N ALA A 267 -22.70 -21.69 -5.60
CA ALA A 267 -22.06 -20.43 -5.94
C ALA A 267 -22.88 -19.29 -5.32
N SER A 268 -22.19 -18.33 -4.71
CA SER A 268 -22.80 -17.15 -4.11
C SER A 268 -22.17 -15.92 -4.74
N ASP A 269 -23.01 -14.99 -5.18
CA ASP A 269 -22.60 -13.64 -5.62
C ASP A 269 -22.48 -12.67 -4.43
N ASP A 270 -22.34 -13.23 -3.23
CA ASP A 270 -22.40 -12.51 -1.97
C ASP A 270 -21.34 -13.00 -0.99
N GLY A 271 -20.88 -12.11 -0.10
CA GLY A 271 -19.77 -12.40 0.82
C GLY A 271 -18.37 -12.12 0.26
N HIS A 272 -18.24 -11.35 -0.81
CA HIS A 272 -16.93 -11.02 -1.42
C HIS A 272 -15.99 -10.24 -0.49
N ASN A 273 -16.52 -9.55 0.52
CA ASN A 273 -15.76 -8.85 1.55
C ASN A 273 -15.33 -9.76 2.72
N ASN A 274 -15.69 -11.05 2.67
CA ASN A 274 -15.39 -11.97 3.75
C ASN A 274 -13.88 -12.06 4.02
N GLY A 275 -13.53 -12.26 5.29
CA GLY A 275 -12.14 -12.29 5.76
C GLY A 275 -11.47 -10.93 5.95
N LEU A 276 -12.15 -9.81 5.64
CA LEU A 276 -11.67 -8.44 5.93
C LEU A 276 -12.06 -7.91 7.31
N GLN A 277 -12.96 -8.59 8.04
CA GLN A 277 -13.42 -8.13 9.36
C GLN A 277 -12.29 -7.71 10.30
N PRO A 278 -11.25 -8.54 10.58
CA PRO A 278 -10.19 -8.12 11.49
C PRO A 278 -9.35 -6.96 10.95
N THR A 279 -9.23 -6.82 9.63
CA THR A 279 -8.52 -5.71 8.99
C THR A 279 -9.26 -4.39 9.22
N VAL A 280 -10.57 -4.39 8.99
CA VAL A 280 -11.44 -3.21 9.22
C VAL A 280 -11.50 -2.86 10.70
N GLU A 281 -11.65 -3.85 11.59
CA GLU A 281 -11.70 -3.61 13.04
C GLU A 281 -10.37 -3.06 13.60
N ILE A 282 -9.22 -3.51 13.08
CA ILE A 282 -7.92 -2.93 13.44
C ILE A 282 -7.83 -1.48 12.97
N LEU A 283 -8.21 -1.21 11.72
CA LEU A 283 -8.17 0.15 11.17
C LEU A 283 -9.11 1.08 11.93
N GLU A 284 -10.30 0.63 12.31
CA GLU A 284 -11.21 1.40 13.17
C GLU A 284 -10.58 1.70 14.52
N LYS A 285 -9.83 0.74 15.09
CA LYS A 285 -9.14 0.98 16.36
C LYS A 285 -7.99 1.97 16.22
N ILE A 286 -7.18 1.88 15.15
CA ILE A 286 -6.18 2.92 14.82
C ILE A 286 -6.86 4.27 14.58
N TYR A 287 -8.04 4.27 13.96
CA TYR A 287 -8.80 5.45 13.60
C TYR A 287 -9.36 6.21 14.81
N THR A 288 -9.71 5.48 15.87
CA THR A 288 -10.42 6.02 17.03
C THR A 288 -9.56 6.10 18.29
N ASP A 289 -8.52 5.29 18.42
CA ASP A 289 -7.63 5.26 19.58
C ASP A 289 -6.22 5.80 19.20
N PRO A 290 -5.82 6.99 19.69
CA PRO A 290 -4.53 7.58 19.36
C PRO A 290 -3.34 6.74 19.82
N THR A 291 -3.52 5.93 20.87
CA THR A 291 -2.45 5.17 21.53
C THR A 291 -2.27 3.77 20.96
N PHE A 292 -3.24 3.29 20.18
CA PHE A 292 -3.21 1.95 19.59
C PHE A 292 -2.45 1.92 18.26
N PRO A 293 -1.70 0.85 17.94
CA PRO A 293 -1.24 -0.22 18.83
C PRO A 293 -0.04 0.18 19.69
N GLN A 294 0.23 -0.60 20.74
CA GLN A 294 1.46 -0.52 21.51
C GLN A 294 2.68 -0.81 20.64
N LYS A 295 3.84 -0.32 21.10
CA LYS A 295 5.13 -0.36 20.38
C LYS A 295 5.12 0.40 19.04
N ALA A 296 4.19 1.33 18.85
CA ALA A 296 4.16 2.28 17.75
C ALA A 296 3.89 3.70 18.32
N PRO A 297 4.06 4.78 17.54
CA PRO A 297 3.87 6.15 18.00
C PRO A 297 2.46 6.37 18.53
N ALA A 298 2.34 6.92 19.73
CA ALA A 298 1.09 7.46 20.23
C ALA A 298 0.84 8.81 19.56
N LEU A 299 -0.35 8.99 19.01
CA LEU A 299 -0.74 10.22 18.35
C LEU A 299 -1.27 11.24 19.37
N PRO A 300 -1.04 12.54 19.17
CA PRO A 300 -1.67 13.58 20.01
C PRO A 300 -3.20 13.49 20.04
N ARG A 301 -3.79 13.04 18.92
CA ARG A 301 -5.23 12.83 18.70
C ARG A 301 -5.43 11.63 17.78
N SER A 302 -6.59 10.98 17.90
CA SER A 302 -6.95 9.93 16.94
C SER A 302 -7.04 10.51 15.52
N PRO A 303 -6.86 9.71 14.46
CA PRO A 303 -7.15 10.16 13.10
C PRO A 303 -8.54 10.78 12.98
N LYS A 304 -9.56 10.15 13.59
CA LYS A 304 -10.93 10.70 13.66
C LYS A 304 -10.95 12.11 14.25
N ASP A 305 -10.32 12.33 15.40
CA ASP A 305 -10.31 13.64 16.08
C ASP A 305 -9.37 14.68 15.44
N SER A 306 -8.59 14.23 14.45
CA SER A 306 -7.78 15.05 13.57
C SER A 306 -8.51 15.41 12.26
N GLY A 307 -9.77 15.01 12.11
CA GLY A 307 -10.59 15.29 10.93
C GLY A 307 -10.30 14.38 9.74
N ILE A 308 -9.47 13.36 9.89
CA ILE A 308 -9.17 12.37 8.84
C ILE A 308 -10.40 11.46 8.68
N SER A 309 -10.74 11.06 7.45
CA SER A 309 -11.80 10.09 7.16
C SER A 309 -11.27 8.65 7.22
N ARG A 310 -12.14 7.65 7.46
CA ARG A 310 -11.76 6.23 7.33
C ARG A 310 -11.31 5.91 5.91
N ALA A 311 -12.02 6.45 4.92
CA ALA A 311 -11.70 6.29 3.51
C ALA A 311 -10.25 6.70 3.19
N ASP A 312 -9.79 7.85 3.70
CA ASP A 312 -8.40 8.28 3.54
C ASP A 312 -7.41 7.32 4.23
N LEU A 313 -7.74 6.85 5.44
CA LEU A 313 -6.91 5.91 6.18
C LEU A 313 -6.78 4.56 5.44
N TRP A 314 -7.87 4.04 4.87
CA TRP A 314 -7.89 2.76 4.18
C TRP A 314 -7.10 2.82 2.86
N ALA A 315 -7.27 3.90 2.09
CA ALA A 315 -6.47 4.15 0.89
C ALA A 315 -4.97 4.28 1.20
N PHE A 316 -4.63 5.04 2.25
CA PHE A 316 -3.25 5.18 2.70
C PHE A 316 -2.64 3.83 3.12
N ALA A 317 -3.41 3.00 3.84
CA ALA A 317 -2.96 1.68 4.27
C ALA A 317 -2.69 0.72 3.11
N GLY A 318 -3.46 0.80 2.02
CA GLY A 318 -3.19 0.07 0.78
C GLY A 318 -1.87 0.46 0.13
N MET A 319 -1.57 1.77 0.02
CA MET A 319 -0.30 2.26 -0.52
C MET A 319 0.90 1.83 0.35
N VAL A 320 0.76 1.95 1.68
CA VAL A 320 1.80 1.51 2.63
C VAL A 320 2.05 0.00 2.55
N ALA A 321 1.02 -0.81 2.28
CA ALA A 321 1.19 -2.24 2.05
C ALA A 321 2.06 -2.54 0.82
N VAL A 322 1.94 -1.77 -0.26
CA VAL A 322 2.80 -1.90 -1.45
C VAL A 322 4.22 -1.45 -1.14
N GLU A 323 4.41 -0.27 -0.53
CA GLU A 323 5.74 0.23 -0.13
C GLU A 323 6.47 -0.78 0.78
N HIS A 324 5.76 -1.36 1.77
CA HIS A 324 6.34 -2.35 2.64
C HIS A 324 6.63 -3.67 1.91
N GLY A 325 5.79 -4.11 0.99
CA GLY A 325 6.07 -5.27 0.14
C GLY A 325 7.31 -5.11 -0.74
N ILE A 326 7.58 -3.89 -1.25
CA ILE A 326 8.80 -3.55 -1.98
C ILE A 326 10.03 -3.58 -1.05
N LEU A 327 9.90 -3.03 0.16
CA LEU A 327 10.97 -3.11 1.16
C LEU A 327 11.33 -4.58 1.45
N LEU A 328 10.33 -5.42 1.69
CA LEU A 328 10.55 -6.85 1.97
C LEU A 328 11.18 -7.58 0.78
N ASN A 329 10.79 -7.23 -0.45
CA ASN A 329 11.43 -7.75 -1.66
C ASN A 329 12.93 -7.46 -1.67
N ASN A 330 13.33 -6.21 -1.47
CA ASN A 330 14.72 -5.80 -1.57
C ASN A 330 15.56 -6.36 -0.41
N LEU A 331 14.98 -6.44 0.80
CA LEU A 331 15.62 -7.13 1.91
C LEU A 331 15.86 -8.62 1.61
N ALA A 332 14.94 -9.29 0.91
CA ALA A 332 15.11 -10.68 0.49
C ALA A 332 16.20 -10.84 -0.59
N CYS A 333 16.42 -9.83 -1.43
CA CYS A 333 17.50 -9.82 -2.42
C CYS A 333 18.89 -9.60 -1.81
N GLN A 334 18.98 -8.80 -0.76
CA GLN A 334 20.24 -8.44 -0.09
C GLN A 334 20.76 -9.54 0.85
N LYS A 335 19.90 -10.48 1.27
CA LYS A 335 20.27 -11.58 2.18
C LYS A 335 20.68 -12.82 1.39
N LEU A 336 21.97 -13.19 1.45
CA LEU A 336 22.50 -14.43 0.87
C LEU A 336 22.37 -15.65 1.79
N ASP A 337 22.23 -15.46 3.11
CA ASP A 337 21.99 -16.52 4.09
C ASP A 337 20.82 -16.14 5.01
N LEU A 338 19.75 -16.93 4.95
CA LEU A 338 18.50 -16.75 5.70
C LEU A 338 18.49 -17.62 6.97
N ASP A 339 19.51 -17.48 7.82
CA ASP A 339 19.43 -17.99 9.19
C ASP A 339 18.72 -16.96 10.10
N ASP A 340 17.56 -17.38 10.60
CA ASP A 340 16.92 -16.97 11.86
C ASP A 340 16.67 -15.48 12.17
N THR A 341 16.13 -14.70 11.22
CA THR A 341 15.43 -13.42 11.51
C THR A 341 13.96 -13.44 11.10
N ALA A 342 13.09 -13.73 12.08
CA ALA A 342 11.65 -13.96 12.02
C ALA A 342 10.79 -13.34 10.89
N GLY A 343 9.71 -14.07 10.56
CA GLY A 343 8.61 -13.65 9.67
C GLY A 343 8.97 -13.67 8.17
N ILE A 344 10.08 -13.03 7.81
CA ILE A 344 10.63 -12.96 6.45
C ILE A 344 11.24 -14.30 5.99
N LEU A 345 11.76 -15.15 6.88
CA LEU A 345 12.52 -16.37 6.52
C LEU A 345 11.72 -17.44 5.76
N SER A 346 10.39 -17.34 5.72
CA SER A 346 9.58 -18.22 4.87
C SER A 346 9.59 -17.82 3.40
N GLN A 347 10.01 -16.58 3.10
CA GLN A 347 10.03 -16.03 1.76
C GLN A 347 11.38 -16.31 1.09
N CYS A 348 11.33 -16.88 -0.11
CA CYS A 348 12.44 -17.01 -1.03
C CYS A 348 12.18 -16.17 -2.26
N HIS A 349 13.15 -15.33 -2.60
CA HIS A 349 13.11 -14.59 -3.85
C HIS A 349 13.75 -15.44 -4.98
N PRO A 350 13.03 -15.79 -6.05
CA PRO A 350 13.58 -16.66 -7.10
C PRO A 350 14.66 -15.99 -7.96
N ARG A 351 14.92 -14.69 -7.77
CA ARG A 351 15.92 -13.92 -8.51
C ARG A 351 17.11 -13.48 -7.65
N VAL A 352 17.33 -14.03 -6.44
CA VAL A 352 18.55 -13.68 -5.66
C VAL A 352 19.80 -13.84 -6.53
N GLY A 353 20.67 -12.83 -6.52
CA GLY A 353 21.90 -12.79 -7.33
C GLY A 353 21.72 -12.28 -8.76
N GLU A 354 20.49 -12.01 -9.19
CA GLU A 354 20.19 -11.49 -10.51
C GLU A 354 20.07 -9.95 -10.49
N PRO A 355 20.40 -9.25 -11.59
CA PRO A 355 20.43 -7.79 -11.63
C PRO A 355 19.06 -7.12 -11.45
N ASP A 356 17.98 -7.86 -11.66
CA ASP A 356 16.58 -7.41 -11.54
C ASP A 356 15.90 -7.90 -10.24
N CYS A 357 16.67 -8.41 -9.28
CA CYS A 357 16.13 -8.87 -7.99
C CYS A 357 15.54 -7.70 -7.20
N GLU A 358 16.36 -6.69 -6.96
CA GLU A 358 15.92 -5.47 -6.26
C GLU A 358 15.06 -4.64 -7.20
N VAL A 359 13.98 -4.09 -6.65
CA VAL A 359 13.01 -3.29 -7.38
C VAL A 359 12.94 -1.90 -6.76
N ALA A 360 12.69 -0.89 -7.58
CA ALA A 360 12.54 0.48 -7.13
C ALA A 360 11.17 1.00 -7.53
N ALA A 361 10.49 1.66 -6.60
CA ALA A 361 9.33 2.48 -6.93
C ALA A 361 9.75 3.56 -7.95
N PRO A 362 8.96 3.81 -9.01
CA PRO A 362 9.31 4.79 -10.04
C PRO A 362 9.29 6.22 -9.47
N ARG A 363 8.49 6.43 -8.42
CA ARG A 363 8.32 7.66 -7.65
C ARG A 363 7.56 7.34 -6.36
N PRO A 364 7.54 8.24 -5.37
CA PRO A 364 6.53 8.18 -4.32
C PRO A 364 5.12 8.13 -4.92
N PHE A 365 4.20 7.44 -4.24
CA PHE A 365 2.79 7.51 -4.58
C PHE A 365 2.27 8.95 -4.42
N THR A 366 1.31 9.30 -5.26
CA THR A 366 0.49 10.50 -5.09
C THR A 366 -0.69 10.14 -4.21
N PHE A 367 -0.66 10.57 -2.96
CA PHE A 367 -1.76 10.38 -2.03
C PHE A 367 -2.77 11.53 -2.16
N ALA A 368 -3.95 11.18 -2.65
CA ALA A 368 -5.12 12.05 -2.68
C ALA A 368 -5.82 11.95 -1.32
N SER A 369 -6.01 13.04 -0.60
CA SER A 369 -6.78 13.12 0.67
C SER A 369 -8.08 13.90 0.46
N GLY A 370 -9.01 13.83 1.40
CA GLY A 370 -10.31 14.50 1.29
C GLY A 370 -11.48 13.56 0.99
N ARG A 371 -11.26 12.24 1.02
CA ARG A 371 -12.35 11.27 0.83
C ARG A 371 -13.42 11.44 1.90
N LYS A 372 -14.67 11.18 1.53
CA LYS A 372 -15.85 11.28 2.38
C LYS A 372 -16.24 9.86 2.80
N ASP A 373 -16.29 9.61 4.10
CA ASP A 373 -16.88 8.37 4.60
C ASP A 373 -18.36 8.32 4.21
N CYS A 374 -18.87 7.13 3.92
CA CYS A 374 -20.30 6.91 3.75
C CYS A 374 -21.02 7.33 5.04
N ILE A 375 -22.25 7.82 4.88
CA ILE A 375 -23.11 8.16 6.02
C ILE A 375 -23.62 6.83 6.60
N PRO A 376 -23.31 6.50 7.86
CA PRO A 376 -23.73 5.25 8.46
C PRO A 376 -25.25 5.14 8.52
N ASP A 377 -25.77 3.97 8.16
CA ASP A 377 -27.17 3.64 8.42
C ASP A 377 -27.38 3.54 9.95
N PRO A 378 -28.36 4.24 10.54
CA PRO A 378 -28.57 4.19 11.99
C PRO A 378 -28.94 2.80 12.54
N THR A 379 -29.29 1.85 11.67
CA THR A 379 -29.64 0.47 12.03
C THR A 379 -28.42 -0.45 12.16
N VAL A 380 -27.23 -0.02 11.71
CA VAL A 380 -26.00 -0.82 11.81
C VAL A 380 -25.25 -0.54 13.12
N ASP A 381 -24.61 -1.57 13.67
CA ASP A 381 -23.89 -1.51 14.95
C ASP A 381 -22.52 -0.82 14.85
N ARG A 382 -21.98 -0.66 13.64
CA ARG A 382 -20.66 -0.09 13.38
C ARG A 382 -20.71 0.85 12.17
N PRO A 383 -20.04 2.02 12.23
CA PRO A 383 -20.20 3.07 11.24
C PRO A 383 -19.55 2.79 9.88
N TYR A 384 -18.67 1.79 9.80
CA TYR A 384 -18.02 1.36 8.56
C TYR A 384 -18.78 0.23 7.84
N LYS A 385 -19.91 -0.23 8.38
CA LYS A 385 -20.73 -1.27 7.77
C LYS A 385 -21.80 -0.64 6.89
N THR A 386 -22.03 -1.26 5.74
CA THR A 386 -23.21 -1.01 4.91
C THR A 386 -23.81 -2.33 4.45
N PHE A 387 -25.08 -2.32 4.09
CA PHE A 387 -25.77 -3.43 3.44
C PHE A 387 -26.27 -3.04 2.04
N LYS A 388 -25.77 -1.91 1.50
CA LYS A 388 -25.89 -1.61 0.08
C LYS A 388 -25.11 -2.66 -0.70
N LYS A 389 -25.73 -3.23 -1.72
CA LYS A 389 -25.11 -4.25 -2.55
C LYS A 389 -23.96 -3.64 -3.35
N GLU A 390 -22.76 -4.19 -3.24
CA GLU A 390 -21.60 -3.86 -4.08
C GLU A 390 -21.62 -4.64 -5.39
N LEU A 391 -21.06 -4.04 -6.44
CA LEU A 391 -20.81 -4.71 -7.71
C LEU A 391 -19.41 -5.31 -7.69
N HIS A 392 -19.30 -6.63 -7.60
CA HIS A 392 -18.01 -7.33 -7.57
C HIS A 392 -17.60 -7.90 -8.93
N PRO A 393 -16.29 -8.04 -9.20
CA PRO A 393 -15.82 -8.78 -10.36
C PRO A 393 -16.02 -10.29 -10.15
N ASP A 394 -16.33 -11.02 -11.22
CA ASP A 394 -16.39 -12.47 -11.18
C ASP A 394 -14.97 -13.07 -11.26
N PRO A 395 -14.50 -13.80 -10.22
CA PRO A 395 -13.18 -14.45 -10.24
C PRO A 395 -13.07 -15.57 -11.28
N ASN A 396 -14.18 -16.08 -11.78
CA ASN A 396 -14.24 -17.12 -12.80
C ASN A 396 -14.46 -16.55 -14.22
N ALA A 397 -14.38 -15.24 -14.40
CA ALA A 397 -14.60 -14.56 -15.66
C ALA A 397 -13.51 -14.88 -16.71
N ASN A 398 -13.87 -14.73 -17.99
CA ASN A 398 -12.91 -14.59 -19.08
C ASN A 398 -12.43 -13.14 -19.21
N ALA A 399 -11.55 -12.88 -20.18
CA ALA A 399 -10.88 -11.59 -20.30
C ALA A 399 -11.82 -10.47 -20.74
N SER A 400 -12.81 -10.74 -21.60
CA SER A 400 -13.80 -9.72 -21.99
C SER A 400 -14.65 -9.29 -20.80
N VAL A 401 -15.13 -10.24 -20.00
CA VAL A 401 -15.94 -9.94 -18.81
C VAL A 401 -15.10 -9.20 -17.75
N THR A 402 -13.86 -9.65 -17.53
CA THR A 402 -12.91 -9.00 -16.61
C THR A 402 -12.63 -7.55 -17.03
N LEU A 403 -12.28 -7.32 -18.30
CA LEU A 403 -12.03 -5.98 -18.83
C LEU A 403 -13.26 -5.09 -18.72
N ASN A 404 -14.44 -5.59 -19.07
CA ASN A 404 -15.68 -4.81 -19.04
C ASN A 404 -16.02 -4.33 -17.63
N TYR A 405 -15.76 -5.16 -16.61
CA TYR A 405 -15.90 -4.74 -15.21
C TYR A 405 -14.96 -3.57 -14.89
N PHE A 406 -13.64 -3.74 -15.09
CA PHE A 406 -12.66 -2.71 -14.72
C PHE A 406 -12.83 -1.42 -15.52
N LYS A 407 -13.25 -1.52 -16.78
CA LYS A 407 -13.59 -0.37 -17.61
C LYS A 407 -14.82 0.37 -17.10
N ARG A 408 -15.88 -0.35 -16.72
CA ARG A 408 -17.13 0.24 -16.21
C ARG A 408 -16.91 0.93 -14.86
N ASP A 409 -16.27 0.24 -13.91
CA ASP A 409 -16.24 0.66 -12.52
C ASP A 409 -15.07 1.58 -12.18
N PHE A 410 -13.94 1.45 -12.88
CA PHE A 410 -12.71 2.22 -12.62
C PHE A 410 -12.20 3.00 -13.84
N GLY A 411 -12.85 2.87 -15.00
CA GLY A 411 -12.40 3.52 -16.23
C GLY A 411 -11.06 2.98 -16.73
N PHE A 412 -10.73 1.73 -16.42
CA PHE A 412 -9.48 1.10 -16.84
C PHE A 412 -9.54 0.60 -18.27
N ASN A 413 -8.45 0.82 -19.00
CA ASN A 413 -8.20 0.18 -20.29
C ASN A 413 -7.58 -1.22 -20.09
N ALA A 414 -7.20 -1.90 -21.17
CA ALA A 414 -6.65 -3.26 -21.08
C ALA A 414 -5.32 -3.32 -20.31
N ARG A 415 -4.40 -2.38 -20.55
CA ARG A 415 -3.10 -2.30 -19.85
C ARG A 415 -3.28 -1.98 -18.37
N GLU A 416 -4.16 -1.03 -18.05
CA GLU A 416 -4.47 -0.67 -16.66
C GLU A 416 -5.14 -1.83 -15.91
N THR A 417 -6.00 -2.61 -16.59
CA THR A 417 -6.59 -3.83 -16.03
C THR A 417 -5.52 -4.87 -15.73
N VAL A 418 -4.62 -5.15 -16.68
CA VAL A 418 -3.50 -6.09 -16.44
C VAL A 418 -2.60 -5.59 -15.30
N ALA A 419 -2.31 -4.29 -15.25
CA ALA A 419 -1.49 -3.69 -14.21
C ALA A 419 -2.11 -3.89 -12.82
N ILE A 420 -3.39 -3.55 -12.61
CA ILE A 420 -3.99 -3.62 -11.27
C ILE A 420 -4.10 -5.06 -10.74
N LEU A 421 -4.35 -6.05 -11.61
CA LEU A 421 -4.32 -7.47 -11.21
C LEU A 421 -2.93 -7.91 -10.73
N GLY A 422 -1.87 -7.19 -11.09
CA GLY A 422 -0.53 -7.35 -10.52
C GLY A 422 -0.45 -7.22 -9.01
N ALA A 423 -1.45 -6.62 -8.35
CA ALA A 423 -1.58 -6.62 -6.89
C ALA A 423 -1.58 -8.04 -6.28
N HIS A 424 -2.01 -9.05 -7.05
CA HIS A 424 -1.96 -10.47 -6.68
C HIS A 424 -0.53 -11.02 -6.49
N THR A 425 0.53 -10.24 -6.74
CA THR A 425 1.88 -10.58 -6.26
C THR A 425 1.94 -10.67 -4.73
N LEU A 426 1.05 -9.98 -4.01
CA LEU A 426 0.93 -10.05 -2.56
C LEU A 426 -0.26 -10.91 -2.11
N GLY A 427 0.03 -11.79 -1.16
CA GLY A 427 -0.95 -12.59 -0.46
C GLY A 427 -1.34 -13.87 -1.19
N ARG A 428 -2.54 -14.34 -0.87
CA ARG A 428 -3.06 -15.65 -1.28
C ARG A 428 -4.58 -15.70 -1.08
N VAL A 429 -5.22 -16.70 -1.66
CA VAL A 429 -6.62 -17.04 -1.41
C VAL A 429 -6.75 -18.12 -0.30
N HIS A 430 -7.94 -18.20 0.30
CA HIS A 430 -8.22 -19.11 1.42
C HIS A 430 -9.58 -19.80 1.24
N ASN A 431 -9.61 -21.13 1.19
CA ASN A 431 -10.83 -21.88 0.88
C ASN A 431 -11.93 -21.70 1.94
N THR A 432 -11.57 -21.51 3.21
CA THR A 432 -12.52 -21.22 4.28
C THR A 432 -13.13 -19.80 4.20
N ILE A 433 -12.61 -18.92 3.34
CA ILE A 433 -13.07 -17.54 3.16
C ILE A 433 -13.76 -17.35 1.80
N SER A 434 -13.15 -17.85 0.72
CA SER A 434 -13.60 -17.60 -0.66
C SER A 434 -13.76 -18.86 -1.51
N LEU A 435 -13.64 -20.07 -0.91
CA LEU A 435 -13.58 -21.37 -1.60
C LEU A 435 -12.39 -21.60 -2.53
N PHE A 436 -11.69 -20.55 -2.97
CA PHE A 436 -10.43 -20.64 -3.68
C PHE A 436 -9.27 -20.90 -2.72
N GLN A 437 -8.26 -21.65 -3.17
CA GLN A 437 -7.10 -22.00 -2.34
C GLN A 437 -5.76 -21.79 -3.02
N TYR A 438 -4.72 -21.80 -2.18
CA TYR A 438 -3.32 -21.62 -2.54
C TYR A 438 -2.90 -20.19 -2.85
N THR A 439 -1.77 -19.98 -3.53
CA THR A 439 -1.06 -18.69 -3.63
C THR A 439 -0.65 -18.39 -5.07
N TRP A 440 -0.62 -17.12 -5.47
CA TRP A 440 -0.15 -16.75 -6.81
C TRP A 440 1.34 -17.02 -7.01
N LYS A 441 2.15 -16.81 -5.96
CA LYS A 441 3.59 -17.08 -5.95
C LYS A 441 4.02 -17.79 -4.67
N THR A 442 4.66 -18.95 -4.80
CA THR A 442 5.02 -19.76 -3.63
C THR A 442 6.33 -19.31 -3.00
N ARG A 443 6.30 -19.14 -1.68
CA ARG A 443 7.38 -18.54 -0.87
C ARG A 443 7.75 -17.12 -1.34
N SER A 444 6.89 -16.39 -2.03
CA SER A 444 7.14 -14.96 -2.31
C SER A 444 5.88 -14.10 -2.13
N ALA A 445 4.85 -14.63 -1.47
CA ALA A 445 3.56 -13.97 -1.26
C ALA A 445 3.62 -12.69 -0.40
N MET A 446 4.78 -12.33 0.15
CA MET A 446 4.99 -11.05 0.84
C MET A 446 5.90 -10.08 0.07
N LEU A 447 6.42 -10.49 -1.09
CA LEU A 447 7.38 -9.72 -1.88
C LEU A 447 6.62 -9.05 -3.03
N PHE A 448 6.60 -7.71 -3.07
CA PHE A 448 5.95 -6.99 -4.15
C PHE A 448 6.92 -6.80 -5.31
N ASN A 449 6.73 -7.55 -6.39
CA ASN A 449 7.54 -7.57 -7.60
C ASN A 449 6.71 -8.11 -8.79
N ASN A 450 7.33 -8.39 -9.92
CA ASN A 450 6.67 -8.95 -11.11
C ASN A 450 6.46 -10.48 -11.09
N GLY A 451 6.63 -11.13 -9.93
CA GLY A 451 6.55 -12.58 -9.76
C GLY A 451 5.19 -13.17 -10.15
N TYR A 452 4.11 -12.41 -9.97
CA TYR A 452 2.77 -12.77 -10.47
C TYR A 452 2.77 -12.95 -12.00
N PHE A 453 3.26 -11.96 -12.75
CA PHE A 453 3.31 -12.00 -14.22
C PHE A 453 4.29 -13.05 -14.72
N ARG A 454 5.43 -13.24 -14.05
CA ARG A 454 6.37 -14.32 -14.35
C ARG A 454 5.71 -15.69 -14.25
N ASN A 455 4.93 -15.93 -13.19
CA ASN A 455 4.17 -17.17 -13.04
C ASN A 455 3.09 -17.30 -14.13
N LEU A 456 2.29 -16.25 -14.34
CA LEU A 456 1.22 -16.25 -15.35
C LEU A 456 1.76 -16.57 -16.75
N ALA A 457 2.88 -15.94 -17.14
CA ALA A 457 3.56 -16.18 -18.41
C ALA A 457 4.39 -17.47 -18.46
N SER A 458 4.39 -18.28 -17.40
CA SER A 458 5.18 -19.52 -17.28
C SER A 458 6.69 -19.34 -17.47
N LYS A 459 7.24 -18.18 -17.05
CA LYS A 459 8.69 -17.94 -17.08
C LYS A 459 9.38 -18.97 -16.19
N GLU A 460 10.57 -19.40 -16.61
CA GLU A 460 11.38 -20.35 -15.83
C GLU A 460 11.79 -19.72 -14.50
N ASP A 461 11.37 -20.34 -13.40
CA ASP A 461 11.64 -19.91 -12.04
C ASP A 461 11.84 -21.13 -11.14
N TRP A 462 12.56 -20.93 -10.04
CA TRP A 462 12.84 -21.99 -9.07
C TRP A 462 11.57 -22.67 -8.54
N TYR A 463 11.70 -23.97 -8.28
CA TYR A 463 10.69 -24.75 -7.58
C TYR A 463 11.03 -24.83 -6.08
N TYR A 464 10.05 -24.52 -5.22
CA TYR A 464 10.23 -24.46 -3.77
C TYR A 464 9.27 -25.41 -3.05
N PRO A 465 9.64 -26.68 -2.83
CA PRO A 465 8.75 -27.69 -2.25
C PRO A 465 8.36 -27.43 -0.79
N THR A 466 7.29 -28.10 -0.36
CA THR A 466 6.75 -28.05 1.01
C THR A 466 7.14 -29.24 1.88
N GLY A 467 7.71 -30.29 1.28
CA GLY A 467 8.08 -31.53 1.95
C GLY A 467 9.31 -31.40 2.84
N SER A 468 9.82 -32.56 3.24
CA SER A 468 11.07 -32.69 3.99
C SER A 468 12.20 -33.17 3.09
N PHE A 469 13.44 -32.97 3.53
CA PHE A 469 14.61 -33.67 3.02
C PHE A 469 14.59 -35.15 3.43
N PRO A 470 15.43 -36.01 2.82
CA PRO A 470 15.50 -37.43 3.18
C PRO A 470 15.90 -37.68 4.65
N ASP A 471 16.60 -36.73 5.29
CA ASP A 471 16.94 -36.78 6.71
C ASP A 471 15.79 -36.33 7.65
N GLY A 472 14.63 -36.02 7.08
CA GLY A 472 13.40 -35.64 7.79
C GLY A 472 13.26 -34.14 8.06
N LYS A 473 14.30 -33.31 7.81
CA LYS A 473 14.23 -31.86 8.05
C LYS A 473 13.29 -31.18 7.06
N ASN A 474 12.47 -30.24 7.55
CA ASN A 474 11.53 -29.51 6.69
C ASN A 474 12.27 -28.53 5.78
N ILE A 475 12.06 -28.63 4.47
CA ILE A 475 12.77 -27.82 3.46
C ILE A 475 12.52 -26.32 3.67
N ARG A 476 11.28 -25.96 4.03
CA ARG A 476 10.85 -24.57 4.15
C ARG A 476 11.53 -23.83 5.29
N SER A 477 11.86 -24.54 6.36
CA SER A 477 12.58 -23.96 7.50
C SER A 477 14.10 -23.99 7.32
N THR A 478 14.61 -24.66 6.29
CA THR A 478 16.05 -24.97 6.21
C THR A 478 16.76 -24.29 5.03
N THR A 479 16.06 -23.94 3.95
CA THR A 479 16.74 -23.32 2.81
C THR A 479 15.84 -22.46 1.94
N CYS A 480 16.45 -21.52 1.20
CA CYS A 480 15.87 -20.87 0.02
C CYS A 480 16.57 -21.26 -1.29
N ARG A 481 17.36 -22.34 -1.29
CA ARG A 481 17.88 -22.93 -2.53
C ARG A 481 16.72 -23.52 -3.33
N GLY A 482 16.56 -23.04 -4.56
CA GLY A 482 15.56 -23.53 -5.50
C GLY A 482 15.92 -24.91 -6.04
N PHE A 483 14.91 -25.73 -6.32
CA PHE A 483 15.07 -27.01 -6.99
C PHE A 483 15.02 -26.80 -8.51
N GLY A 484 16.04 -27.32 -9.18
CA GLY A 484 16.21 -27.21 -10.62
C GLY A 484 15.67 -28.41 -11.40
N ASN A 485 15.88 -28.38 -12.71
CA ASN A 485 15.83 -29.56 -13.57
C ASN A 485 17.13 -30.39 -13.44
N SER A 486 17.28 -31.46 -14.22
CA SER A 486 18.48 -32.33 -14.16
C SER A 486 19.77 -31.62 -14.55
N SER A 487 19.69 -30.51 -15.28
CA SER A 487 20.82 -29.68 -15.67
C SER A 487 21.15 -28.60 -14.65
N GLY A 488 20.47 -28.59 -13.49
CA GLY A 488 20.61 -27.55 -12.46
C GLY A 488 20.03 -26.18 -12.85
N GLN A 489 19.27 -26.10 -13.93
CA GLN A 489 18.64 -24.88 -14.40
C GLN A 489 17.23 -24.72 -13.81
N ARG A 490 16.69 -23.50 -13.90
CA ARG A 490 15.30 -23.21 -13.48
C ARG A 490 14.34 -24.09 -14.30
N PRO A 491 13.40 -24.81 -13.66
CA PRO A 491 12.55 -25.76 -14.38
C PRO A 491 11.50 -25.04 -15.24
N PRO A 492 11.13 -25.62 -16.40
CA PRO A 492 10.03 -25.10 -17.21
C PRO A 492 8.70 -25.33 -16.47
N ALA A 493 7.78 -24.39 -16.65
CA ALA A 493 6.46 -24.39 -16.03
C ALA A 493 5.35 -24.63 -17.06
N ARG A 494 4.20 -25.13 -16.58
CA ARG A 494 2.97 -25.29 -17.37
C ARG A 494 1.75 -25.06 -16.49
N TRP A 495 0.60 -24.77 -17.09
CA TRP A 495 -0.66 -24.51 -16.37
C TRP A 495 -1.74 -25.49 -16.78
N LYS A 496 -2.54 -25.95 -15.81
CA LYS A 496 -3.73 -26.76 -16.08
C LYS A 496 -4.89 -26.35 -15.17
N PRO A 497 -6.14 -26.36 -15.67
CA PRO A 497 -7.28 -26.15 -14.81
C PRO A 497 -7.52 -27.40 -13.95
N HIS A 498 -7.97 -27.16 -12.73
CA HIS A 498 -8.30 -28.18 -11.74
C HIS A 498 -9.60 -27.79 -11.04
N ALA A 499 -10.56 -28.71 -11.06
CA ALA A 499 -11.84 -28.57 -10.40
C ALA A 499 -11.77 -29.11 -8.96
N PHE A 500 -11.99 -28.23 -7.98
CA PHE A 500 -11.97 -28.61 -6.57
C PHE A 500 -13.27 -29.23 -6.05
N VAL A 501 -14.36 -29.13 -6.83
CA VAL A 501 -15.64 -29.80 -6.54
C VAL A 501 -16.18 -29.44 -5.14
N HIS A 502 -16.02 -28.18 -4.75
CA HIS A 502 -16.67 -27.63 -3.55
C HIS A 502 -18.13 -27.28 -3.86
N LEU A 503 -18.36 -26.74 -5.06
CA LEU A 503 -19.64 -26.27 -5.55
C LEU A 503 -20.44 -27.38 -6.25
N THR A 504 -21.77 -27.25 -6.21
CA THR A 504 -22.73 -28.15 -6.88
C THR A 504 -22.55 -28.21 -8.39
N ASN A 505 -21.99 -27.16 -9.00
CA ASN A 505 -21.62 -27.12 -10.42
C ASN A 505 -20.25 -27.74 -10.74
N GLY A 506 -19.56 -28.33 -9.76
CA GLY A 506 -18.22 -28.92 -9.91
C GLY A 506 -17.05 -27.96 -9.66
N GLY A 507 -17.31 -26.66 -9.48
CA GLY A 507 -16.30 -25.64 -9.19
C GLY A 507 -15.87 -25.58 -7.70
N PRO A 508 -15.11 -24.54 -7.30
CA PRO A 508 -14.43 -23.62 -8.20
C PRO A 508 -13.37 -24.35 -9.02
N VAL A 509 -13.15 -23.88 -10.25
CA VAL A 509 -12.02 -24.30 -11.07
C VAL A 509 -10.91 -23.27 -10.92
N GLN A 510 -9.69 -23.71 -10.64
CA GLN A 510 -8.50 -22.86 -10.65
C GLN A 510 -7.45 -23.43 -11.57
N TRP A 511 -6.59 -22.58 -12.09
CA TRP A 511 -5.41 -23.00 -12.83
C TRP A 511 -4.29 -23.27 -11.82
N LEU A 512 -3.68 -24.44 -11.89
CA LEU A 512 -2.55 -24.85 -11.05
C LEU A 512 -1.29 -24.94 -11.89
N GLN A 513 -0.19 -24.38 -11.39
CA GLN A 513 1.10 -24.42 -12.06
C GLN A 513 1.83 -25.71 -11.69
N GLU A 514 2.38 -26.36 -12.69
CA GLU A 514 3.35 -27.43 -12.52
C GLU A 514 4.71 -27.00 -13.04
N LYS A 515 5.77 -27.37 -12.33
CA LYS A 515 7.16 -27.18 -12.78
C LYS A 515 7.82 -28.54 -12.98
N LYS A 516 8.57 -28.69 -14.08
CA LYS A 516 9.30 -29.92 -14.40
C LYS A 516 10.63 -29.96 -13.65
N ALA A 517 10.59 -30.32 -12.37
CA ALA A 517 11.71 -30.24 -11.44
C ALA A 517 12.20 -31.63 -10.99
N CYS A 518 13.40 -31.68 -10.42
CA CYS A 518 13.95 -32.90 -9.83
C CYS A 518 13.16 -33.33 -8.58
N PRO A 519 12.67 -34.59 -8.51
CA PRO A 519 11.77 -35.05 -7.45
C PRO A 519 12.50 -35.57 -6.20
N CYS A 520 13.68 -35.06 -5.86
CA CYS A 520 14.63 -35.74 -4.95
C CYS A 520 14.62 -35.28 -3.49
N PHE A 521 13.57 -34.59 -3.05
CA PHE A 521 13.50 -34.06 -1.70
C PHE A 521 12.77 -34.98 -0.71
N ASP A 522 11.58 -35.50 -1.04
CA ASP A 522 10.75 -36.30 -0.12
C ASP A 522 10.39 -37.65 -0.76
N THR A 523 11.14 -38.71 -0.46
CA THR A 523 10.99 -40.01 -1.14
C THR A 523 9.63 -40.67 -0.93
N GLY A 524 8.92 -40.40 0.17
CA GLY A 524 7.59 -40.93 0.44
C GLY A 524 6.50 -40.23 -0.37
N PHE A 525 6.67 -38.92 -0.56
CA PHE A 525 5.73 -38.08 -1.29
C PHE A 525 6.01 -38.06 -2.80
N THR A 526 7.27 -37.85 -3.19
CA THR A 526 7.67 -37.74 -4.59
C THR A 526 7.79 -39.10 -5.25
N ARG A 527 8.19 -40.16 -4.54
CA ARG A 527 8.35 -41.51 -5.09
C ARG A 527 9.16 -41.50 -6.40
N PRO A 528 10.40 -40.98 -6.37
CA PRO A 528 11.23 -40.93 -7.56
C PRO A 528 11.55 -42.35 -8.04
N GLU A 529 11.77 -42.53 -9.34
CA GLU A 529 12.20 -43.83 -9.86
C GLU A 529 13.57 -44.24 -9.29
N GLU A 530 13.83 -45.55 -9.24
CA GLU A 530 15.05 -46.08 -8.67
C GLU A 530 16.28 -45.52 -9.40
N GLY A 531 17.23 -44.98 -8.63
CA GLY A 531 18.46 -44.41 -9.17
C GLY A 531 18.31 -43.03 -9.82
N CYS A 532 17.15 -42.37 -9.75
CA CYS A 532 16.98 -41.02 -10.30
C CYS A 532 17.70 -39.93 -9.49
N CYS A 533 17.72 -40.07 -8.18
CA CYS A 533 18.33 -39.09 -7.28
C CYS A 533 19.82 -39.35 -7.10
N SER A 534 20.61 -38.28 -7.22
CA SER A 534 22.02 -38.25 -6.88
C SER A 534 22.19 -37.90 -5.39
N ASP A 535 23.44 -37.82 -4.91
CA ASP A 535 23.73 -37.34 -3.56
C ASP A 535 23.33 -35.86 -3.36
N ASP A 536 23.31 -35.05 -4.44
CA ASP A 536 22.75 -33.69 -4.39
C ASP A 536 21.24 -33.71 -4.67
N ILE A 537 20.47 -33.66 -3.60
CA ILE A 537 19.00 -33.64 -3.57
C ILE A 537 18.35 -32.52 -4.40
N PHE A 538 19.10 -31.47 -4.76
CA PHE A 538 18.63 -30.37 -5.61
C PHE A 538 18.77 -30.66 -7.11
N SER A 539 19.35 -31.82 -7.45
CA SER A 539 19.58 -32.30 -8.81
C SER A 539 19.06 -33.73 -8.97
N CYS A 540 19.05 -34.23 -10.20
CA CYS A 540 18.66 -35.58 -10.55
C CYS A 540 19.27 -35.95 -11.91
N LYS A 541 19.26 -37.24 -12.25
CA LYS A 541 19.73 -37.69 -13.57
C LYS A 541 18.84 -37.13 -14.69
N ALA A 542 19.43 -36.92 -15.86
CA ALA A 542 18.70 -36.48 -17.05
C ALA A 542 17.55 -37.44 -17.37
N GLY A 543 16.35 -36.89 -17.55
CA GLY A 543 15.13 -37.64 -17.81
C GLY A 543 14.30 -37.97 -16.55
N CYS A 544 14.84 -37.74 -15.35
CA CYS A 544 14.13 -37.98 -14.10
C CYS A 544 13.23 -36.82 -13.65
N GLU A 545 13.25 -35.68 -14.35
CA GLU A 545 12.43 -34.53 -14.00
C GLU A 545 10.95 -34.80 -14.23
N GLN A 546 10.13 -34.38 -13.26
CA GLN A 546 8.69 -34.62 -13.29
C GLN A 546 7.95 -33.31 -13.07
N TYR A 547 6.81 -33.18 -13.75
CA TYR A 547 5.90 -32.06 -13.50
C TYR A 547 5.30 -32.20 -12.10
N ARG A 548 5.48 -31.17 -11.28
CA ARG A 548 5.05 -31.14 -9.88
C ARG A 548 4.38 -29.81 -9.53
N ILE A 549 3.27 -29.91 -8.82
CA ILE A 549 2.69 -28.82 -8.03
C ILE A 549 3.43 -28.70 -6.68
N VAL A 550 3.38 -27.52 -6.06
CA VAL A 550 3.97 -27.28 -4.73
C VAL A 550 3.00 -27.66 -3.62
N VAL A 551 2.85 -28.96 -3.37
CA VAL A 551 1.73 -29.53 -2.60
C VAL A 551 1.38 -28.80 -1.31
N GLY A 552 0.11 -28.40 -1.22
CA GLY A 552 -0.47 -27.67 -0.09
C GLY A 552 -0.26 -26.16 -0.17
N MET A 553 0.59 -25.70 -1.08
CA MET A 553 0.95 -24.30 -1.33
C MET A 553 1.17 -24.11 -2.84
N ASP A 554 0.27 -24.70 -3.63
CA ASP A 554 0.40 -24.74 -5.08
C ASP A 554 0.39 -23.31 -5.64
N GLU A 555 1.09 -23.09 -6.75
CA GLU A 555 0.99 -21.82 -7.46
C GLU A 555 -0.30 -21.83 -8.28
N THR A 556 -1.14 -20.81 -8.12
CA THR A 556 -2.48 -20.77 -8.70
C THR A 556 -2.78 -19.47 -9.44
N MET A 557 -3.64 -19.55 -10.44
CA MET A 557 -4.31 -18.42 -11.09
C MET A 557 -5.82 -18.69 -11.08
N LEU A 558 -6.62 -17.67 -10.81
CA LEU A 558 -8.07 -17.72 -11.05
C LEU A 558 -8.33 -17.64 -12.57
N SER A 559 -9.54 -17.93 -13.03
CA SER A 559 -9.84 -17.77 -14.46
C SER A 559 -9.74 -16.31 -14.88
N SER A 560 -10.14 -15.36 -14.03
CA SER A 560 -9.95 -13.93 -14.28
C SER A 560 -8.47 -13.57 -14.48
N ASP A 561 -7.55 -14.19 -13.72
CA ASP A 561 -6.10 -14.03 -13.88
C ASP A 561 -5.61 -14.67 -15.19
N MET A 562 -5.90 -15.96 -15.40
CA MET A 562 -5.41 -16.72 -16.55
C MET A 562 -5.90 -16.13 -17.87
N SER A 563 -7.09 -15.55 -17.88
CA SER A 563 -7.68 -14.95 -19.07
C SER A 563 -6.91 -13.74 -19.59
N LEU A 564 -6.13 -13.06 -18.73
CA LEU A 564 -5.22 -11.98 -19.16
C LEU A 564 -4.13 -12.47 -20.12
N TYR A 565 -3.86 -13.78 -20.15
CA TYR A 565 -2.81 -14.38 -20.95
C TYR A 565 -3.36 -15.36 -22.00
N ARG A 566 -4.32 -16.21 -21.62
CA ARG A 566 -4.91 -17.25 -22.49
C ARG A 566 -6.34 -16.91 -22.86
N ASP A 567 -6.71 -17.13 -24.11
CA ASP A 567 -8.07 -16.98 -24.60
C ASP A 567 -8.86 -18.26 -24.37
N PHE A 568 -9.90 -18.17 -23.56
CA PHE A 568 -10.84 -19.25 -23.29
C PHE A 568 -12.21 -18.68 -22.89
N SER A 569 -13.24 -19.47 -23.12
CA SER A 569 -14.59 -19.19 -22.63
C SER A 569 -14.78 -19.75 -21.23
N THR A 570 -15.75 -19.23 -20.48
CA THR A 570 -16.16 -19.81 -19.20
C THR A 570 -17.66 -20.07 -19.21
N ASN A 571 -18.06 -21.23 -18.67
CA ASN A 571 -19.46 -21.60 -18.49
C ASN A 571 -19.66 -22.05 -17.05
N GLU A 572 -20.48 -21.32 -16.27
CA GLU A 572 -20.64 -21.55 -14.83
C GLU A 572 -19.32 -21.64 -14.06
N GLY A 573 -18.33 -20.86 -14.50
CA GLY A 573 -16.98 -20.83 -13.94
C GLY A 573 -16.04 -21.97 -14.36
N ILE A 574 -16.47 -22.85 -15.28
CA ILE A 574 -15.64 -23.90 -15.87
C ILE A 574 -15.04 -23.39 -17.20
N PRO A 575 -13.70 -23.42 -17.38
CA PRO A 575 -13.04 -23.05 -18.63
C PRO A 575 -13.37 -24.00 -19.79
N GLY A 576 -13.59 -23.44 -20.98
CA GLY A 576 -13.90 -24.16 -22.22
C GLY A 576 -13.45 -23.43 -23.47
N GLY A 577 -13.67 -24.04 -24.64
CA GLY A 577 -13.38 -23.40 -25.95
C GLY A 577 -11.94 -23.58 -26.46
N CYS A 578 -11.10 -24.31 -25.74
CA CYS A 578 -9.78 -24.73 -26.23
C CYS A 578 -9.78 -26.24 -26.55
N PRO A 579 -8.93 -26.72 -27.47
CA PRO A 579 -8.72 -28.15 -27.70
C PRO A 579 -8.51 -28.93 -26.40
N GLY A 580 -9.28 -30.00 -26.23
CA GLY A 580 -9.23 -30.86 -25.03
C GLY A 580 -10.15 -30.40 -23.88
N LEU A 581 -10.77 -29.22 -23.98
CA LEU A 581 -11.77 -28.74 -23.03
C LEU A 581 -13.22 -29.03 -23.45
N ASP A 582 -13.47 -29.60 -24.63
CA ASP A 582 -14.83 -29.87 -25.14
C ASP A 582 -15.66 -30.76 -24.20
N GLY A 583 -14.99 -31.68 -23.50
CA GLY A 583 -15.59 -32.56 -22.49
C GLY A 583 -15.36 -32.13 -21.04
N TYR A 584 -14.75 -30.98 -20.79
CA TYR A 584 -14.49 -30.47 -19.43
C TYR A 584 -15.71 -29.68 -18.95
N SER A 585 -16.66 -30.37 -18.30
CA SER A 585 -17.97 -29.85 -17.94
C SER A 585 -18.37 -30.31 -16.54
N THR A 586 -19.42 -29.71 -15.97
CA THR A 586 -19.98 -30.12 -14.67
C THR A 586 -20.28 -31.61 -14.63
N GLU A 587 -20.94 -32.14 -15.66
CA GLU A 587 -21.30 -33.55 -15.75
C GLU A 587 -20.06 -34.46 -15.69
N SER A 588 -19.03 -34.14 -16.47
CA SER A 588 -17.82 -34.97 -16.52
C SER A 588 -17.00 -34.86 -15.22
N ILE A 589 -16.82 -33.65 -14.69
CA ILE A 589 -16.10 -33.36 -13.44
C ILE A 589 -16.70 -34.09 -12.25
N LEU A 590 -18.04 -34.15 -12.16
CA LEU A 590 -18.75 -34.81 -11.07
C LEU A 590 -18.78 -36.34 -11.22
N SER A 591 -18.65 -36.87 -12.44
CA SER A 591 -18.74 -38.30 -12.72
C SER A 591 -17.50 -39.12 -12.32
N ASP A 592 -16.29 -38.57 -12.51
CA ASP A 592 -15.02 -39.25 -12.21
C ASP A 592 -13.99 -38.24 -11.71
N TRP A 593 -13.35 -38.52 -10.57
CA TRP A 593 -12.30 -37.67 -10.01
C TRP A 593 -11.13 -37.45 -10.97
N ARG A 594 -10.87 -38.39 -11.90
CA ARG A 594 -9.84 -38.26 -12.95
C ARG A 594 -10.16 -37.18 -13.99
N LEU A 595 -11.43 -36.78 -14.09
CA LEU A 595 -11.92 -35.74 -15.01
C LEU A 595 -11.93 -34.35 -14.38
N ARG A 596 -11.44 -34.20 -13.13
CA ARG A 596 -11.24 -32.90 -12.50
C ARG A 596 -10.12 -32.08 -13.14
N THR A 597 -9.29 -32.71 -13.96
CA THR A 597 -8.34 -32.06 -14.86
C THR A 597 -8.66 -32.45 -16.31
N PRO A 598 -8.44 -31.59 -17.31
CA PRO A 598 -8.72 -31.91 -18.70
C PRO A 598 -7.85 -33.04 -19.25
N ARG A 599 -8.34 -33.69 -20.30
CA ARG A 599 -7.60 -34.70 -21.07
C ARG A 599 -6.89 -34.05 -22.25
N VAL A 600 -5.77 -34.64 -22.64
CA VAL A 600 -5.07 -34.29 -23.88
C VAL A 600 -6.00 -34.56 -25.07
N PRO A 601 -6.02 -33.70 -26.10
CA PRO A 601 -6.78 -33.96 -27.32
C PRO A 601 -6.41 -35.30 -27.97
N PRO A 602 -7.37 -36.03 -28.58
CA PRO A 602 -7.07 -37.28 -29.27
C PRO A 602 -6.06 -37.08 -30.41
N GLY A 603 -5.02 -37.92 -30.46
CA GLY A 603 -4.02 -37.92 -31.54
C GLY A 603 -2.81 -37.00 -31.30
N ASP A 604 -2.73 -36.35 -30.14
CA ASP A 604 -1.58 -35.53 -29.79
C ASP A 604 -0.37 -36.38 -29.34
N VAL A 605 0.82 -36.01 -29.82
CA VAL A 605 2.14 -36.61 -29.55
C VAL A 605 2.96 -35.81 -28.53
N HIS A 606 2.45 -34.69 -28.01
CA HIS A 606 3.19 -33.75 -27.15
C HIS A 606 3.15 -34.05 -25.63
N GLY A 607 2.67 -35.21 -25.20
CA GLY A 607 2.89 -35.74 -23.84
C GLY A 607 1.65 -36.29 -23.14
N ASP A 608 1.83 -36.76 -21.89
CA ASP A 608 0.81 -37.50 -21.13
C ASP A 608 -0.24 -36.62 -20.42
N SER A 609 -0.20 -35.28 -20.55
CA SER A 609 -1.08 -34.36 -19.79
C SER A 609 -1.34 -33.05 -20.52
N TRP A 610 -2.56 -32.52 -20.35
CA TRP A 610 -3.00 -31.25 -20.93
C TRP A 610 -2.24 -30.05 -20.35
N ASP A 611 -2.04 -29.01 -21.15
CA ASP A 611 -1.44 -27.72 -20.77
C ASP A 611 -2.16 -26.52 -21.43
N SER A 612 -2.14 -25.38 -20.76
CA SER A 612 -2.67 -24.09 -21.20
C SER A 612 -2.23 -23.63 -22.60
N SER A 613 -1.11 -24.15 -23.15
CA SER A 613 -0.70 -23.84 -24.53
C SER A 613 -1.69 -24.31 -25.61
N TYR A 614 -2.62 -25.21 -25.28
CA TYR A 614 -3.76 -25.52 -26.15
C TYR A 614 -4.71 -24.32 -26.34
N CYS A 615 -4.73 -23.38 -25.39
CA CYS A 615 -5.46 -22.13 -25.54
C CYS A 615 -4.57 -21.09 -26.24
N PRO A 616 -5.07 -20.40 -27.28
CA PRO A 616 -4.33 -19.30 -27.90
C PRO A 616 -4.12 -18.16 -26.90
N PHE A 617 -3.22 -17.24 -27.21
CA PHE A 617 -3.06 -16.03 -26.40
C PHE A 617 -4.27 -15.12 -26.57
N THR A 618 -4.68 -14.44 -25.49
CA THR A 618 -5.76 -13.44 -25.55
C THR A 618 -5.34 -12.25 -26.41
N THR A 619 -6.11 -11.95 -27.46
CA THR A 619 -5.80 -10.83 -28.36
C THR A 619 -6.56 -9.55 -27.99
N ILE A 620 -7.24 -9.54 -26.84
CA ILE A 620 -8.02 -8.40 -26.36
C ILE A 620 -7.10 -7.20 -26.11
N ALA A 621 -7.46 -6.08 -26.71
CA ALA A 621 -6.81 -4.78 -26.57
C ALA A 621 -7.88 -3.71 -26.38
N ASP A 622 -7.60 -2.74 -25.50
CA ASP A 622 -8.44 -1.57 -25.30
C ASP A 622 -7.54 -0.36 -25.00
N PRO A 623 -7.63 0.72 -25.80
CA PRO A 623 -8.47 0.87 -27.00
C PRO A 623 -8.06 -0.09 -28.14
N PRO A 624 -8.95 -0.38 -29.11
CA PRO A 624 -8.61 -1.26 -30.24
C PRO A 624 -7.34 -0.82 -30.96
N GLY A 625 -6.43 -1.78 -31.23
CA GLY A 625 -5.13 -1.52 -31.85
C GLY A 625 -4.00 -1.18 -30.86
N SER A 626 -4.28 -1.05 -29.56
CA SER A 626 -3.24 -0.99 -28.52
C SER A 626 -2.57 -2.36 -28.30
N THR A 627 -1.53 -2.40 -27.45
CA THR A 627 -0.93 -3.65 -26.99
C THR A 627 -2.00 -4.60 -26.43
N PRO A 628 -2.12 -5.84 -26.95
CA PRO A 628 -3.01 -6.86 -26.39
C PRO A 628 -2.60 -7.28 -24.99
N MET A 629 -3.56 -7.72 -24.17
CA MET A 629 -3.34 -8.08 -22.77
C MET A 629 -2.21 -9.08 -22.57
N TYR A 630 -2.09 -10.12 -23.41
CA TYR A 630 -1.03 -11.12 -23.26
C TYR A 630 0.38 -10.53 -23.41
N GLN A 631 0.55 -9.55 -24.32
CA GLN A 631 1.83 -8.87 -24.51
C GLN A 631 2.14 -7.94 -23.34
N VAL A 632 1.13 -7.32 -22.74
CA VAL A 632 1.32 -6.54 -21.50
C VAL A 632 1.78 -7.46 -20.36
N VAL A 633 1.20 -8.66 -20.25
CA VAL A 633 1.66 -9.67 -19.28
C VAL A 633 3.12 -10.06 -19.52
N GLU A 634 3.53 -10.29 -20.77
CA GLU A 634 4.93 -10.58 -21.12
C GLU A 634 5.86 -9.41 -20.78
N GLU A 635 5.47 -8.17 -21.13
CA GLU A 635 6.23 -6.97 -20.82
C GLU A 635 6.50 -6.83 -19.31
N TYR A 636 5.50 -7.09 -18.48
CA TYR A 636 5.63 -7.03 -17.02
C TYR A 636 6.42 -8.22 -16.47
N ALA A 637 6.21 -9.42 -17.01
CA ALA A 637 6.99 -10.61 -16.63
C ALA A 637 8.49 -10.44 -16.89
N ASP A 638 8.87 -9.63 -17.88
CA ASP A 638 10.24 -9.35 -18.26
C ASP A 638 10.81 -8.06 -17.62
N SER A 639 9.98 -7.21 -17.00
CA SER A 639 10.47 -5.95 -16.41
C SER A 639 9.63 -5.47 -15.22
N ASN A 640 10.27 -5.45 -14.03
CA ASN A 640 9.73 -4.78 -12.85
C ASN A 640 9.51 -3.28 -13.08
N GLU A 641 10.39 -2.62 -13.82
CA GLU A 641 10.28 -1.18 -14.11
C GLU A 641 9.00 -0.86 -14.90
N LYS A 642 8.71 -1.61 -15.97
CA LYS A 642 7.48 -1.44 -16.76
C LYS A 642 6.23 -1.76 -15.95
N PHE A 643 6.29 -2.81 -15.14
CA PHE A 643 5.17 -3.13 -14.24
C PHE A 643 4.90 -1.98 -13.29
N PHE A 644 5.93 -1.47 -12.60
CA PHE A 644 5.73 -0.46 -11.58
C PHE A 644 5.36 0.91 -12.17
N SER A 645 5.88 1.25 -13.35
CA SER A 645 5.53 2.49 -14.05
C SER A 645 4.03 2.59 -14.36
N ASP A 646 3.39 1.45 -14.63
CA ASP A 646 1.96 1.37 -14.88
C ASP A 646 1.16 1.13 -13.58
N PHE A 647 1.65 0.26 -12.68
CA PHE A 647 0.94 -0.09 -11.44
C PHE A 647 0.69 1.10 -10.52
N PHE A 648 1.71 1.94 -10.30
CA PHE A 648 1.60 3.06 -9.36
C PHE A 648 0.48 4.04 -9.74
N PRO A 649 0.45 4.61 -10.97
CA PRO A 649 -0.64 5.49 -11.38
C PRO A 649 -1.99 4.77 -11.48
N VAL A 650 -2.03 3.48 -11.79
CA VAL A 650 -3.27 2.70 -11.84
C VAL A 650 -3.86 2.49 -10.44
N LEU A 651 -3.03 2.17 -9.44
CA LEU A 651 -3.48 2.09 -8.06
C LEU A 651 -3.99 3.45 -7.57
N GLU A 652 -3.31 4.54 -7.90
CA GLU A 652 -3.78 5.90 -7.57
C GLU A 652 -5.11 6.23 -8.24
N LYS A 653 -5.29 5.85 -9.51
CA LYS A 653 -6.56 6.00 -10.23
C LYS A 653 -7.68 5.19 -9.57
N MET A 654 -7.39 3.95 -9.18
CA MET A 654 -8.32 3.08 -8.43
C MET A 654 -8.78 3.75 -7.12
N LEU A 655 -7.82 4.29 -6.36
CA LEU A 655 -8.06 4.91 -5.04
C LEU A 655 -8.71 6.30 -5.11
N LYS A 656 -9.01 6.79 -6.32
CA LYS A 656 -9.78 7.99 -6.59
C LYS A 656 -11.19 7.69 -7.13
N ASN A 657 -11.56 6.42 -7.24
CA ASN A 657 -12.89 6.06 -7.73
C ASN A 657 -13.98 6.65 -6.82
N GLY A 658 -15.06 7.18 -7.42
CA GLY A 658 -16.13 7.87 -6.69
C GLY A 658 -15.94 9.38 -6.54
N TYR A 659 -14.80 9.95 -6.95
CA TYR A 659 -14.47 11.36 -6.75
C TYR A 659 -14.10 12.09 -8.05
N SER A 660 -14.40 13.37 -8.13
CA SER A 660 -13.85 14.25 -9.17
C SER A 660 -12.45 14.76 -8.77
N THR A 661 -11.75 15.41 -9.72
CA THR A 661 -10.44 16.03 -9.46
C THR A 661 -10.50 17.18 -8.46
N GLU A 662 -11.67 17.79 -8.27
CA GLU A 662 -11.88 18.91 -7.35
C GLU A 662 -12.24 18.45 -5.93
N ASP A 663 -12.70 17.21 -5.77
CA ASP A 663 -13.07 16.64 -4.47
C ASP A 663 -11.86 16.29 -3.60
N LEU A 664 -10.70 16.03 -4.22
CA LEU A 664 -9.52 15.47 -3.55
C LEU A 664 -8.32 16.40 -3.65
N GLN A 665 -7.53 16.42 -2.59
CA GLN A 665 -6.24 17.11 -2.56
C GLN A 665 -5.09 16.12 -2.71
N GLU A 666 -4.40 16.20 -3.84
CA GLU A 666 -3.26 15.36 -4.17
C GLU A 666 -1.94 15.91 -3.59
N THR A 667 -1.19 15.05 -2.92
CA THR A 667 0.16 15.34 -2.44
C THR A 667 1.05 14.11 -2.63
N PRO A 668 2.34 14.26 -2.97
CA PRO A 668 3.27 13.14 -2.89
C PRO A 668 3.30 12.59 -1.46
N MET A 669 3.28 11.27 -1.30
CA MET A 669 3.46 10.64 -0.01
C MET A 669 4.78 11.09 0.62
N ALA A 670 4.74 11.32 1.93
CA ALA A 670 5.89 11.80 2.67
C ALA A 670 7.07 10.83 2.54
N SER A 671 8.24 11.39 2.24
CA SER A 671 9.51 10.68 2.34
C SER A 671 9.64 10.08 3.74
N HIS A 672 10.18 8.87 3.80
CA HIS A 672 10.27 8.10 5.02
C HIS A 672 11.45 7.14 5.00
N ALA A 673 11.96 6.87 6.18
CA ALA A 673 12.71 5.65 6.48
C ALA A 673 12.00 4.92 7.62
N CYS A 674 11.53 3.71 7.37
CA CYS A 674 10.92 2.83 8.38
C CYS A 674 11.79 1.58 8.53
N PRO A 675 12.68 1.52 9.52
CA PRO A 675 13.56 0.37 9.72
C PRO A 675 12.74 -0.90 9.96
N TYR A 676 13.11 -1.99 9.28
CA TYR A 676 12.56 -3.31 9.60
C TYR A 676 12.93 -3.67 11.05
N GLN A 677 11.94 -4.09 11.83
CA GLN A 677 12.14 -4.48 13.22
C GLN A 677 12.38 -5.99 13.32
N ASP A 678 13.40 -6.40 14.07
CA ASP A 678 13.61 -7.81 14.39
C ASP A 678 12.45 -8.30 15.27
N PRO A 679 11.66 -9.30 14.83
CA PRO A 679 10.55 -9.80 15.63
C PRO A 679 10.99 -10.49 16.94
N HIS A 680 12.23 -10.94 17.03
CA HIS A 680 12.80 -11.53 18.25
C HIS A 680 13.26 -10.48 19.27
N ASP A 681 13.44 -9.23 18.86
CA ASP A 681 13.78 -8.14 19.78
C ASP A 681 12.53 -7.71 20.58
N TRP A 682 12.51 -8.02 21.87
CA TRP A 682 11.40 -7.67 22.75
C TRP A 682 11.27 -6.16 23.03
N HIS A 683 12.35 -5.39 22.84
CA HIS A 683 12.41 -3.93 22.95
C HIS A 683 12.02 -3.18 21.68
N ARG A 684 11.78 -3.89 20.58
CA ARG A 684 11.46 -3.29 19.28
C ARG A 684 10.35 -2.24 19.38
N TYR A 685 10.52 -1.17 18.62
CA TYR A 685 9.58 -0.07 18.53
C TYR A 685 9.49 0.40 17.08
N TYR A 686 8.26 0.47 16.56
CA TYR A 686 7.99 0.85 15.19
C TYR A 686 7.97 2.36 15.08
N SER A 687 8.79 2.91 14.19
CA SER A 687 8.84 4.35 13.91
C SER A 687 9.28 4.60 12.47
N CYS A 688 8.89 5.75 11.93
CA CYS A 688 9.29 6.22 10.62
C CYS A 688 9.73 7.68 10.73
N PHE A 689 10.83 8.05 10.10
CA PHE A 689 11.39 9.41 10.15
C PHE A 689 11.66 10.00 8.77
#